data_AF-A0A9P9H471-F1
#
_entry.id   AF-A0A9P9H471-F1
#
_cell.length_a   1.000
_cell.length_b   1.000
_cell.length_c   1.000
_cell.angle_alpha   90.00
_cell.angle_beta   90.00
_cell.angle_gamma   90.00
#
_symmetry.space_group_name_H-M   'P 1'
#
loop_
_entity.id
_entity.type
_entity.pdbx_description
1 polymer ?
#
loop_
_entity_poly.entity_id
_entity_poly.type
_entity_poly.pdbx_seq_one_letter_code
_entity_poly.pdbx_strand_id
1 'polypeptide(L)'
;MLLLKATLALLQAGSALAGVVVRPRSKQDTVVHATKGTISLSSDGTDPDILILDYGQNVEGHPTFEVVSTSGDASGFELTFAESKYAFSNYMSDGPLPLAAAMDNYRVNQYNISKPGVVTNRLIQGAFRYQKLNLSTAGELRLRKVGVKQTVHTTPLTELPGAFECSDNDLTRIWYTGARTAQLTEIPKDTIPDFWQVTDQGAFVESAAPQALASAEAAQLLSYEIDFEVKPVTGEFSFSVLSDTLNDAIVISCNVVTGVVSATYAPHSGSIPSAADAQVGKWLSAHARVNMGEISVSINNKTVLEFSQTTKFAGSFGLGAPFGHSAYFRNLKAATLDGAEVYSSSLKDPSFLADFLMGTNPADTIVDGSRRDRIAYTGDLDIALASSFMSTYGTSFIEGSLELLGSYQTTTGFFIPTAKIQQEPLKDILDVNVTGLIGYSFNFLNALAQNYEVQGDLAFAKKWAPRIVSMLDWAHSKLDNGLFTLADSSLTGDWNYYDPPQTGASSKFNSLYAYTLQQTQTLLTDAGIDVSVYQARLESLRDAIHSHLWNDTLGVYILTSEIPTGFAQDANAIAILSGIPQSHGISAKSLLSTLESQLQLPAGPLAFSNSTVGAGFAQKISPYASAYHLRAAFESDDADTVRLLLKTLWAPMANPSHANYTNCFWETLNPDGTPGLGLVTSLCHGWGAGPTAELSRHVLGVQAVKPGYREWKVEPVTLGLSWAKGRVPTAHGPIQVQWKFVSGLLQMRVRGPGSGGTRGTVHLPKPLPTPLDKTVIKLNGKVVSGTTFTVGAGQEINIKQVKK
;
A
#
# COMPACT_ATOMS: atom_id res chain seq x y z
N MET A 1 -25.42 -41.68 -19.91
CA MET A 1 -25.99 -41.80 -18.54
C MET A 1 -25.07 -41.27 -17.43
N LEU A 2 -23.78 -40.97 -17.70
CA LEU A 2 -22.87 -40.30 -16.76
C LEU A 2 -23.06 -38.77 -16.65
N LEU A 3 -23.55 -38.09 -17.70
CA LEU A 3 -23.82 -36.64 -17.66
C LEU A 3 -24.96 -36.24 -16.71
N LEU A 4 -25.89 -37.16 -16.39
CA LEU A 4 -27.05 -36.86 -15.54
C LEU A 4 -26.71 -36.85 -14.03
N LYS A 5 -25.56 -37.42 -13.63
CA LYS A 5 -25.11 -37.43 -12.22
C LYS A 5 -24.34 -36.15 -11.85
N ALA A 6 -23.72 -35.47 -12.82
CA ALA A 6 -23.06 -34.18 -12.60
C ALA A 6 -24.07 -33.06 -12.32
N THR A 7 -25.23 -33.09 -13.00
CA THR A 7 -26.31 -32.10 -12.82
C THR A 7 -27.02 -32.23 -11.47
N LEU A 8 -27.04 -33.42 -10.86
CA LEU A 8 -27.68 -33.65 -9.56
C LEU A 8 -26.80 -33.18 -8.37
N ALA A 9 -25.47 -33.15 -8.53
CA ALA A 9 -24.55 -32.62 -7.52
C ALA A 9 -24.61 -31.08 -7.42
N LEU A 10 -24.84 -30.39 -8.55
CA LEU A 10 -25.08 -28.95 -8.61
C LEU A 10 -26.39 -28.51 -7.94
N LEU A 11 -27.39 -29.39 -7.87
CA LEU A 11 -28.69 -29.13 -7.22
C LEU A 11 -28.63 -29.19 -5.68
N GLN A 12 -27.64 -29.86 -5.08
CA GLN A 12 -27.52 -29.93 -3.62
C GLN A 12 -26.80 -28.72 -2.99
N ALA A 13 -25.98 -27.99 -3.75
CA ALA A 13 -25.27 -26.80 -3.27
C ALA A 13 -26.24 -25.64 -2.93
N GLY A 14 -27.37 -25.53 -3.63
CA GLY A 14 -28.37 -24.46 -3.41
C GLY A 14 -29.14 -24.53 -2.10
N SER A 15 -28.99 -25.60 -1.30
CA SER A 15 -29.74 -25.81 -0.06
C SER A 15 -28.93 -25.64 1.23
N ALA A 16 -27.61 -25.45 1.16
CA ALA A 16 -26.74 -25.39 2.33
C ALA A 16 -26.72 -24.02 3.06
N LEU A 17 -27.37 -22.98 2.51
CA LEU A 17 -27.29 -21.60 3.01
C LEU A 17 -28.36 -21.21 4.04
N ALA A 18 -29.22 -22.15 4.47
CA ALA A 18 -30.39 -21.83 5.30
C ALA A 18 -30.11 -21.44 6.77
N GLY A 19 -28.85 -21.25 7.18
CA GLY A 19 -28.49 -20.94 8.57
C GLY A 19 -27.38 -19.89 8.77
N VAL A 20 -26.92 -19.21 7.72
CA VAL A 20 -25.80 -18.26 7.85
C VAL A 20 -26.32 -16.92 8.38
N VAL A 21 -26.00 -16.62 9.64
CA VAL A 21 -26.22 -15.29 10.24
C VAL A 21 -25.13 -14.35 9.76
N VAL A 22 -25.36 -13.67 8.63
CA VAL A 22 -24.56 -12.52 8.22
C VAL A 22 -24.94 -11.34 9.11
N ARG A 23 -24.00 -10.85 9.94
CA ARG A 23 -24.20 -9.62 10.72
C ARG A 23 -23.65 -8.43 9.91
N PRO A 24 -24.49 -7.60 9.28
CA PRO A 24 -24.00 -6.34 8.71
C PRO A 24 -23.57 -5.42 9.86
N ARG A 25 -22.31 -4.96 9.85
CA ARG A 25 -21.74 -4.16 10.95
C ARG A 25 -21.18 -2.78 10.56
N SER A 26 -21.26 -2.33 9.31
CA SER A 26 -20.88 -0.94 8.96
C SER A 26 -22.12 -0.04 8.76
N LYS A 27 -22.00 1.24 9.17
CA LYS A 27 -23.03 2.29 9.03
C LYS A 27 -22.89 3.11 7.73
N GLN A 28 -21.96 2.77 6.83
CA GLN A 28 -21.75 3.46 5.56
C GLN A 28 -22.38 2.67 4.41
N ASP A 29 -23.69 2.85 4.19
CA ASP A 29 -24.45 2.24 3.09
C ASP A 29 -24.34 3.03 1.77
N THR A 30 -23.18 3.66 1.50
CA THR A 30 -23.01 4.44 0.27
C THR A 30 -22.71 3.50 -0.90
N VAL A 31 -23.71 3.25 -1.74
CA VAL A 31 -23.54 2.51 -3.00
C VAL A 31 -23.09 3.46 -4.10
N VAL A 32 -21.96 3.17 -4.71
CA VAL A 32 -21.56 3.78 -5.99
C VAL A 32 -22.06 2.89 -7.12
N HIS A 33 -23.02 3.40 -7.89
CA HIS A 33 -23.58 2.69 -9.03
C HIS A 33 -22.82 3.06 -10.30
N ALA A 34 -22.34 2.06 -11.04
CA ALA A 34 -21.92 2.26 -12.42
C ALA A 34 -23.13 2.58 -13.32
N THR A 35 -24.29 1.98 -13.02
CA THR A 35 -25.55 2.37 -13.66
C THR A 35 -26.73 2.20 -12.71
N LYS A 36 -27.64 3.19 -12.76
CA LYS A 36 -28.95 3.11 -12.11
C LYS A 36 -30.02 2.53 -13.04
N GLY A 37 -29.74 2.49 -14.35
CA GLY A 37 -30.65 1.95 -15.36
C GLY A 37 -30.74 0.43 -15.31
N THR A 38 -31.65 -0.13 -16.11
CA THR A 38 -31.77 -1.57 -16.31
C THR A 38 -30.85 -2.01 -17.45
N ILE A 39 -30.00 -2.99 -17.17
CA ILE A 39 -29.20 -3.74 -18.15
C ILE A 39 -29.97 -5.03 -18.46
N SER A 40 -30.00 -5.42 -19.73
CA SER A 40 -30.44 -6.75 -20.16
C SER A 40 -29.24 -7.47 -20.77
N LEU A 41 -29.00 -8.71 -20.36
CA LEU A 41 -28.05 -9.63 -20.97
C LEU A 41 -28.83 -10.82 -21.54
N SER A 42 -28.46 -11.29 -22.72
CA SER A 42 -29.10 -12.43 -23.38
C SER A 42 -28.08 -13.23 -24.18
N SER A 43 -27.88 -14.49 -23.81
CA SER A 43 -27.02 -15.42 -24.56
C SER A 43 -27.81 -16.65 -24.97
N ASP A 44 -27.43 -17.26 -26.10
CA ASP A 44 -27.97 -18.53 -26.58
C ASP A 44 -27.15 -19.75 -26.11
N GLY A 45 -26.12 -19.52 -25.28
CA GLY A 45 -25.19 -20.54 -24.81
C GLY A 45 -24.01 -20.82 -25.76
N THR A 46 -23.94 -20.14 -26.91
CA THR A 46 -22.80 -20.19 -27.83
C THR A 46 -22.09 -18.84 -27.94
N ASP A 47 -22.85 -17.75 -28.04
CA ASP A 47 -22.33 -16.39 -28.05
C ASP A 47 -22.60 -15.73 -26.69
N PRO A 48 -21.57 -15.49 -25.86
CA PRO A 48 -21.75 -14.83 -24.56
C PRO A 48 -22.11 -13.35 -24.75
N ASP A 49 -23.05 -12.86 -23.93
CA ASP A 49 -23.37 -11.44 -23.90
C ASP A 49 -22.53 -10.73 -22.83
N ILE A 50 -21.74 -9.75 -23.28
CA ILE A 50 -20.71 -9.10 -22.45
C ILE A 50 -20.94 -7.60 -22.43
N LEU A 51 -21.04 -7.04 -21.22
CA LEU A 51 -21.10 -5.61 -20.99
C LEU A 51 -19.97 -5.18 -20.04
N ILE A 52 -19.18 -4.18 -20.44
CA ILE A 52 -18.16 -3.58 -19.58
C ILE A 52 -18.67 -2.23 -19.05
N LEU A 53 -18.72 -2.12 -17.73
CA LEU A 53 -19.02 -0.89 -17.02
C LEU A 53 -17.72 -0.18 -16.63
N ASP A 54 -17.70 1.14 -16.80
CA ASP A 54 -16.61 2.02 -16.40
C ASP A 54 -17.11 3.00 -15.33
N TYR A 55 -16.52 2.95 -14.14
CA TYR A 55 -16.85 3.85 -13.03
C TYR A 55 -16.18 5.24 -13.17
N GLY A 56 -15.35 5.44 -14.19
CA GLY A 56 -14.57 6.65 -14.46
C GLY A 56 -13.32 6.80 -13.60
N GLN A 57 -13.28 6.12 -12.45
CA GLN A 57 -12.18 6.10 -11.48
C GLN A 57 -12.26 4.83 -10.63
N ASN A 58 -11.20 4.56 -9.86
CA ASN A 58 -11.20 3.45 -8.92
C ASN A 58 -12.24 3.63 -7.81
N VAL A 59 -12.95 2.53 -7.55
CA VAL A 59 -13.83 2.29 -6.41
C VAL A 59 -13.42 0.97 -5.77
N GLU A 60 -13.80 0.74 -4.52
CA GLU A 60 -13.63 -0.56 -3.85
C GLU A 60 -14.82 -0.86 -2.94
N GLY A 61 -14.95 -2.11 -2.52
CA GLY A 61 -15.96 -2.54 -1.55
C GLY A 61 -16.69 -3.80 -1.98
N HIS A 62 -17.92 -4.01 -1.50
CA HIS A 62 -18.72 -5.19 -1.82
C HIS A 62 -19.52 -4.98 -3.12
N PRO A 63 -19.24 -5.72 -4.21
CA PRO A 63 -20.08 -5.68 -5.41
C PRO A 63 -21.55 -5.97 -5.07
N THR A 64 -22.46 -5.23 -5.71
CA THR A 64 -23.90 -5.41 -5.53
C THR A 64 -24.68 -5.12 -6.81
N PHE A 65 -25.76 -5.86 -7.01
CA PHE A 65 -26.71 -5.64 -8.11
C PHE A 65 -28.09 -6.16 -7.73
N GLU A 66 -29.11 -5.67 -8.42
CA GLU A 66 -30.48 -6.16 -8.28
C GLU A 66 -30.90 -6.93 -9.54
N VAL A 67 -31.28 -8.19 -9.36
CA VAL A 67 -31.90 -9.03 -10.39
C VAL A 67 -33.38 -8.65 -10.46
N VAL A 68 -33.78 -8.04 -11.57
CA VAL A 68 -35.16 -7.67 -11.87
C VAL A 68 -35.94 -8.89 -12.37
N SER A 69 -35.36 -9.65 -13.29
CA SER A 69 -35.92 -10.89 -13.82
C SER A 69 -34.82 -11.78 -14.39
N THR A 70 -35.12 -13.08 -14.46
CA THR A 70 -34.27 -14.09 -15.10
C THR A 70 -35.17 -15.09 -15.83
N SER A 71 -34.72 -15.61 -16.96
CA SER A 71 -35.36 -16.71 -17.71
C SER A 71 -34.33 -17.56 -18.42
N GLY A 72 -34.64 -18.83 -18.68
CA GLY A 72 -33.67 -19.78 -19.23
C GLY A 72 -32.62 -20.19 -18.19
N ASP A 73 -31.41 -20.53 -18.66
CA ASP A 73 -30.26 -20.83 -17.81
C ASP A 73 -29.39 -19.58 -17.64
N ALA A 74 -29.30 -19.08 -16.41
CA ALA A 74 -28.47 -17.93 -16.03
C ALA A 74 -27.37 -18.32 -15.03
N SER A 75 -27.01 -19.60 -14.97
CA SER A 75 -25.98 -20.12 -14.06
C SER A 75 -24.55 -19.78 -14.50
N GLY A 76 -24.36 -19.39 -15.76
CA GLY A 76 -23.08 -18.91 -16.31
C GLY A 76 -22.91 -17.39 -16.24
N PHE A 77 -23.57 -16.71 -15.29
CA PHE A 77 -23.36 -15.28 -15.09
C PHE A 77 -22.10 -15.02 -14.26
N GLU A 78 -21.22 -14.16 -14.77
CA GLU A 78 -19.97 -13.78 -14.12
C GLU A 78 -19.83 -12.26 -14.01
N LEU A 79 -19.22 -11.81 -12.91
CA LEU A 79 -18.68 -10.47 -12.77
C LEU A 79 -17.15 -10.54 -12.71
N THR A 80 -16.47 -9.75 -13.52
CA THR A 80 -14.99 -9.63 -13.52
C THR A 80 -14.58 -8.19 -13.24
N PHE A 81 -13.53 -7.97 -12.44
CA PHE A 81 -13.10 -6.65 -11.97
C PHE A 81 -11.69 -6.33 -12.43
N ALA A 82 -11.40 -5.05 -12.69
CA ALA A 82 -10.05 -4.60 -13.07
C ALA A 82 -9.81 -3.11 -12.78
N GLU A 83 -8.56 -2.74 -12.46
CA GLU A 83 -8.12 -1.33 -12.51
C GLU A 83 -7.92 -0.83 -13.95
N SER A 84 -7.47 -1.70 -14.86
CA SER A 84 -7.29 -1.38 -16.29
C SER A 84 -8.17 -2.24 -17.17
N LYS A 85 -8.82 -1.62 -18.17
CA LYS A 85 -9.65 -2.33 -19.15
C LYS A 85 -8.87 -3.41 -19.92
N TYR A 86 -7.56 -3.23 -20.09
CA TYR A 86 -6.69 -4.19 -20.75
C TYR A 86 -6.66 -5.55 -20.03
N ALA A 87 -6.89 -5.58 -18.72
CA ALA A 87 -6.88 -6.82 -17.92
C ALA A 87 -7.93 -7.83 -18.39
N PHE A 88 -9.05 -7.39 -18.97
CA PHE A 88 -10.10 -8.29 -19.46
C PHE A 88 -9.72 -9.11 -20.70
N SER A 89 -8.52 -8.91 -21.25
CA SER A 89 -7.91 -9.84 -22.22
C SER A 89 -7.51 -11.18 -21.58
N ASN A 90 -7.43 -11.24 -20.25
CA ASN A 90 -7.19 -12.45 -19.47
C ASN A 90 -8.47 -12.86 -18.75
N TYR A 91 -8.72 -14.17 -18.65
CA TYR A 91 -9.91 -14.69 -17.97
C TYR A 91 -9.95 -14.25 -16.49
N MET A 92 -8.82 -14.40 -15.78
CA MET A 92 -8.67 -14.01 -14.37
C MET A 92 -8.41 -12.52 -14.16
N SER A 93 -8.51 -11.70 -15.21
CA SER A 93 -8.30 -10.25 -15.15
C SER A 93 -6.91 -9.89 -14.59
N ASP A 94 -6.88 -9.01 -13.60
CA ASP A 94 -5.69 -8.58 -12.87
C ASP A 94 -5.46 -9.35 -11.55
N GLY A 95 -5.95 -10.59 -11.48
CA GLY A 95 -5.70 -11.56 -10.40
C GLY A 95 -5.18 -12.91 -10.90
N PRO A 96 -5.09 -13.94 -10.03
CA PRO A 96 -5.45 -13.95 -8.60
C PRO A 96 -4.49 -13.14 -7.71
N LEU A 97 -4.97 -12.78 -6.52
CA LEU A 97 -4.28 -11.93 -5.55
C LEU A 97 -4.26 -12.63 -4.17
N PRO A 98 -3.37 -13.63 -3.98
CA PRO A 98 -3.42 -14.51 -2.80
C PRO A 98 -2.78 -13.91 -1.54
N LEU A 99 -2.12 -12.74 -1.62
CA LEU A 99 -1.21 -12.23 -0.58
C LEU A 99 -1.85 -12.05 0.80
N ALA A 100 -3.08 -11.58 0.87
CA ALA A 100 -3.81 -11.38 2.12
C ALA A 100 -5.30 -11.68 2.00
N ALA A 101 -5.90 -12.14 3.09
CA ALA A 101 -7.36 -12.27 3.23
C ALA A 101 -8.05 -10.92 3.51
N ALA A 102 -7.59 -9.84 2.88
CA ALA A 102 -8.13 -8.48 3.04
C ALA A 102 -9.18 -8.14 1.98
N MET A 103 -9.39 -9.05 1.03
CA MET A 103 -10.29 -8.90 -0.10
C MET A 103 -10.42 -10.26 -0.80
N ASP A 104 -11.38 -10.37 -1.71
CA ASP A 104 -11.52 -11.50 -2.61
C ASP A 104 -10.23 -11.77 -3.39
N ASN A 105 -9.67 -12.97 -3.23
CA ASN A 105 -8.43 -13.36 -3.91
C ASN A 105 -8.62 -13.51 -5.42
N TYR A 106 -9.86 -13.64 -5.88
CA TYR A 106 -10.17 -13.75 -7.30
C TYR A 106 -10.90 -12.50 -7.80
N ARG A 107 -10.54 -12.11 -9.02
CA ARG A 107 -11.11 -10.96 -9.72
C ARG A 107 -12.31 -11.34 -10.58
N VAL A 108 -12.80 -12.56 -10.42
CA VAL A 108 -13.97 -13.13 -11.08
C VAL A 108 -14.89 -13.69 -10.01
N ASN A 109 -16.18 -13.41 -10.09
CA ASN A 109 -17.21 -14.03 -9.27
C ASN A 109 -18.25 -14.66 -10.17
N GLN A 110 -18.63 -15.91 -9.87
CA GLN A 110 -19.64 -16.66 -10.62
C GLN A 110 -20.94 -16.72 -9.82
N TYR A 111 -22.07 -16.61 -10.51
CA TYR A 111 -23.38 -16.54 -9.88
C TYR A 111 -24.35 -17.55 -10.50
N ASN A 112 -25.07 -18.25 -9.63
CA ASN A 112 -26.20 -19.08 -10.04
C ASN A 112 -27.51 -18.32 -9.77
N ILE A 113 -27.98 -17.54 -10.76
CA ILE A 113 -29.15 -16.67 -10.62
C ILE A 113 -30.42 -17.38 -11.10
N SER A 114 -31.30 -17.74 -10.16
CA SER A 114 -32.56 -18.45 -10.45
C SER A 114 -33.83 -17.67 -10.11
N LYS A 115 -33.72 -16.54 -9.41
CA LYS A 115 -34.87 -15.72 -8.99
C LYS A 115 -34.52 -14.24 -8.86
N PRO A 116 -35.50 -13.32 -8.95
CA PRO A 116 -35.32 -11.91 -8.64
C PRO A 116 -34.84 -11.68 -7.19
N GLY A 117 -34.10 -10.59 -6.98
CA GLY A 117 -33.58 -10.22 -5.66
C GLY A 117 -32.34 -9.34 -5.72
N VAL A 118 -31.88 -8.88 -4.56
CA VAL A 118 -30.63 -8.15 -4.43
C VAL A 118 -29.51 -9.13 -4.11
N VAL A 119 -28.42 -9.05 -4.86
CA VAL A 119 -27.17 -9.77 -4.59
C VAL A 119 -26.15 -8.77 -4.06
N THR A 120 -25.47 -9.11 -2.98
CA THR A 120 -24.30 -8.39 -2.47
C THR A 120 -23.24 -9.42 -2.13
N ASN A 121 -22.03 -9.21 -2.62
CA ASN A 121 -20.93 -10.13 -2.35
C ASN A 121 -20.49 -10.04 -0.90
N ARG A 122 -20.11 -11.18 -0.33
CA ARG A 122 -19.56 -11.25 1.01
C ARG A 122 -18.16 -10.63 1.08
N LEU A 123 -17.28 -11.02 0.17
CA LEU A 123 -15.92 -10.50 0.10
C LEU A 123 -15.87 -9.16 -0.65
N ILE A 124 -14.88 -8.37 -0.27
CA ILE A 124 -14.59 -7.08 -0.88
C ILE A 124 -13.83 -7.31 -2.18
N GLN A 125 -14.18 -6.60 -3.24
CA GLN A 125 -13.26 -6.39 -4.35
C GLN A 125 -12.44 -5.14 -4.03
N GLY A 126 -11.13 -5.31 -3.83
CA GLY A 126 -10.18 -4.20 -3.75
C GLY A 126 -10.19 -3.37 -5.03
N ALA A 127 -9.57 -2.20 -5.02
CA ALA A 127 -9.70 -1.16 -6.06
C ALA A 127 -9.92 -1.70 -7.48
N PHE A 128 -10.97 -1.21 -8.14
CA PHE A 128 -11.25 -1.45 -9.54
C PHE A 128 -11.95 -0.23 -10.15
N ARG A 129 -11.70 0.01 -11.44
CA ARG A 129 -12.42 1.02 -12.24
C ARG A 129 -13.42 0.37 -13.18
N TYR A 130 -13.13 -0.84 -13.64
CA TYR A 130 -13.93 -1.54 -14.64
C TYR A 130 -14.57 -2.78 -14.06
N GLN A 131 -15.81 -3.05 -14.47
CA GLN A 131 -16.57 -4.24 -14.11
C GLN A 131 -17.19 -4.85 -15.37
N LYS A 132 -16.77 -6.06 -15.73
CA LYS A 132 -17.31 -6.83 -16.86
C LYS A 132 -18.42 -7.74 -16.35
N LEU A 133 -19.59 -7.64 -16.97
CA LEU A 133 -20.72 -8.55 -16.84
C LEU A 133 -20.66 -9.51 -18.02
N ASN A 134 -20.74 -10.82 -17.76
CA ASN A 134 -20.68 -11.85 -18.78
C ASN A 134 -21.79 -12.88 -18.52
N LEU A 135 -22.72 -13.08 -19.46
CA LEU A 135 -23.66 -14.19 -19.43
C LEU A 135 -23.32 -15.15 -20.57
N SER A 136 -22.85 -16.35 -20.22
CA SER A 136 -22.39 -17.36 -21.17
C SER A 136 -23.36 -18.54 -21.36
N THR A 137 -24.46 -18.57 -20.60
CA THR A 137 -25.47 -19.65 -20.63
C THR A 137 -26.71 -19.22 -21.38
N ALA A 138 -27.47 -20.19 -21.89
CA ALA A 138 -28.65 -19.97 -22.73
C ALA A 138 -29.84 -19.40 -21.91
N GLY A 139 -29.82 -18.10 -21.66
CA GLY A 139 -30.80 -17.42 -20.83
C GLY A 139 -30.73 -15.90 -20.95
N GLU A 140 -31.61 -15.26 -20.19
CA GLU A 140 -31.73 -13.80 -20.12
C GLU A 140 -31.65 -13.33 -18.67
N LEU A 141 -30.91 -12.24 -18.44
CA LEU A 141 -30.81 -11.57 -17.16
C LEU A 141 -31.12 -10.09 -17.29
N ARG A 142 -32.04 -9.59 -16.45
CA ARG A 142 -32.28 -8.16 -16.31
C ARG A 142 -31.79 -7.68 -14.96
N LEU A 143 -30.81 -6.79 -14.98
CA LEU A 143 -30.14 -6.27 -13.78
C LEU A 143 -30.41 -4.77 -13.65
N ARG A 144 -30.49 -4.25 -12.43
CA ARG A 144 -30.45 -2.80 -12.17
C ARG A 144 -29.58 -2.49 -10.96
N LYS A 145 -29.25 -1.21 -10.78
CA LYS A 145 -28.45 -0.72 -9.63
C LYS A 145 -27.10 -1.45 -9.49
N VAL A 146 -26.49 -1.88 -10.59
CA VAL A 146 -25.16 -2.51 -10.58
C VAL A 146 -24.14 -1.51 -10.04
N GLY A 147 -23.43 -1.91 -9.00
CA GLY A 147 -22.58 -1.01 -8.23
C GLY A 147 -21.71 -1.73 -7.20
N VAL A 148 -21.17 -0.93 -6.28
CA VAL A 148 -20.34 -1.38 -5.16
C VAL A 148 -20.73 -0.62 -3.89
N LYS A 149 -20.90 -1.34 -2.77
CA LYS A 149 -21.03 -0.77 -1.43
C LYS A 149 -19.62 -0.49 -0.90
N GLN A 150 -19.25 0.78 -0.78
CA GLN A 150 -17.87 1.12 -0.43
C GLN A 150 -17.52 0.76 1.01
N THR A 151 -16.28 0.30 1.19
CA THR A 151 -15.66 0.01 2.49
C THR A 151 -14.68 1.09 2.94
N VAL A 152 -14.37 2.05 2.06
CA VAL A 152 -13.50 3.20 2.32
C VAL A 152 -14.30 4.50 2.40
N HIS A 153 -13.64 5.56 2.86
CA HIS A 153 -14.24 6.89 2.90
C HIS A 153 -14.68 7.39 1.51
N THR A 154 -15.92 7.90 1.46
CA THR A 154 -16.59 8.39 0.24
C THR A 154 -16.73 9.91 0.19
N THR A 155 -16.14 10.64 1.15
CA THR A 155 -16.20 12.10 1.21
C THR A 155 -15.80 12.69 -0.14
N PRO A 156 -16.61 13.57 -0.77
CA PRO A 156 -16.23 14.21 -2.01
C PRO A 156 -14.87 14.90 -1.88
N LEU A 157 -14.01 14.78 -2.90
CA LEU A 157 -12.64 15.33 -2.84
C LEU A 157 -12.61 16.84 -2.54
N THR A 158 -13.64 17.58 -2.98
CA THR A 158 -13.81 19.02 -2.71
C THR A 158 -14.17 19.34 -1.26
N GLU A 159 -14.68 18.36 -0.52
CA GLU A 159 -15.16 18.46 0.86
C GLU A 159 -14.18 17.88 1.89
N LEU A 160 -13.02 17.36 1.44
CA LEU A 160 -11.96 16.87 2.34
C LEU A 160 -11.47 17.95 3.32
N PRO A 161 -10.93 17.60 4.50
CA PRO A 161 -10.38 18.57 5.43
C PRO A 161 -9.31 19.49 4.80
N GLY A 162 -8.41 18.93 4.00
CA GLY A 162 -7.45 19.67 3.19
C GLY A 162 -7.95 20.02 1.79
N ALA A 163 -7.35 21.04 1.17
CA ALA A 163 -7.59 21.37 -0.24
C ALA A 163 -6.44 22.17 -0.85
N PHE A 164 -6.25 22.02 -2.16
CA PHE A 164 -5.31 22.79 -2.95
C PHE A 164 -5.84 22.98 -4.38
N GLU A 165 -5.80 24.22 -4.86
CA GLU A 165 -6.05 24.57 -6.25
C GLU A 165 -5.06 25.65 -6.68
N CYS A 166 -4.64 25.62 -7.95
CA CYS A 166 -3.79 26.67 -8.51
C CYS A 166 -4.11 26.95 -9.98
N SER A 167 -3.42 27.93 -10.55
CA SER A 167 -3.62 28.31 -11.95
C SER A 167 -3.21 27.26 -12.98
N ASP A 168 -2.55 26.19 -12.55
CA ASP A 168 -2.19 25.05 -13.38
C ASP A 168 -3.14 23.88 -13.07
N ASN A 169 -3.96 23.53 -14.05
CA ASN A 169 -4.96 22.48 -13.90
C ASN A 169 -4.33 21.11 -13.70
N ASP A 170 -3.10 20.86 -14.17
CA ASP A 170 -2.45 19.57 -13.95
C ASP A 170 -2.01 19.45 -12.49
N LEU A 171 -1.43 20.51 -11.90
CA LEU A 171 -1.02 20.47 -10.50
C LEU A 171 -2.23 20.36 -9.56
N THR A 172 -3.33 21.02 -9.91
CA THR A 172 -4.60 20.84 -9.18
C THR A 172 -5.07 19.39 -9.28
N ARG A 173 -5.06 18.77 -10.47
CA ARG A 173 -5.42 17.35 -10.63
C ARG A 173 -4.48 16.42 -9.87
N ILE A 174 -3.17 16.64 -9.94
CA ILE A 174 -2.15 15.86 -9.22
C ILE A 174 -2.48 15.82 -7.72
N TRP A 175 -2.78 16.97 -7.12
CA TRP A 175 -3.12 17.03 -5.70
C TRP A 175 -4.37 16.19 -5.36
N TYR A 176 -5.43 16.31 -6.16
CA TYR A 176 -6.67 15.56 -5.94
C TYR A 176 -6.54 14.07 -6.24
N THR A 177 -5.71 13.66 -7.19
CA THR A 177 -5.38 12.26 -7.45
C THR A 177 -4.64 11.64 -6.26
N GLY A 178 -3.72 12.37 -5.62
CA GLY A 178 -3.06 11.88 -4.42
C GLY A 178 -3.97 11.86 -3.19
N ALA A 179 -4.85 12.85 -3.03
CA ALA A 179 -5.90 12.82 -2.02
C ALA A 179 -6.87 11.63 -2.19
N ARG A 180 -7.21 11.29 -3.44
CA ARG A 180 -8.02 10.10 -3.76
C ARG A 180 -7.26 8.80 -3.48
N THR A 181 -5.95 8.78 -3.77
CA THR A 181 -5.09 7.64 -3.44
C THR A 181 -5.13 7.38 -1.93
N ALA A 182 -4.95 8.42 -1.10
CA ALA A 182 -5.05 8.31 0.35
C ALA A 182 -6.41 7.75 0.81
N GLN A 183 -7.53 8.24 0.26
CA GLN A 183 -8.87 7.73 0.61
C GLN A 183 -9.03 6.22 0.35
N LEU A 184 -8.47 5.68 -0.73
CA LEU A 184 -8.60 4.25 -1.05
C LEU A 184 -7.62 3.37 -0.27
N THR A 185 -6.49 3.91 0.16
CA THR A 185 -5.50 3.19 0.97
C THR A 185 -5.74 3.29 2.48
N GLU A 186 -6.71 4.09 2.92
CA GLU A 186 -7.16 4.20 4.30
C GLU A 186 -8.31 3.21 4.56
N ILE A 187 -8.00 2.05 5.16
CA ILE A 187 -8.96 0.97 5.42
C ILE A 187 -9.57 1.15 6.82
N PRO A 188 -10.88 1.46 6.94
CA PRO A 188 -11.49 1.68 8.25
C PRO A 188 -11.59 0.38 9.04
N LYS A 189 -11.53 0.47 10.36
CA LYS A 189 -11.71 -0.67 11.26
C LYS A 189 -13.04 -1.38 11.03
N ASP A 190 -13.07 -2.67 11.32
CA ASP A 190 -14.25 -3.52 11.21
C ASP A 190 -14.86 -3.58 9.78
N THR A 191 -14.05 -3.30 8.73
CA THR A 191 -14.53 -3.33 7.33
C THR A 191 -14.12 -4.58 6.58
N ILE A 192 -12.99 -5.21 6.93
CA ILE A 192 -12.62 -6.50 6.34
C ILE A 192 -13.57 -7.59 6.87
N PRO A 193 -14.28 -8.32 5.99
CA PRO A 193 -15.18 -9.38 6.43
C PRO A 193 -14.39 -10.64 6.81
N ASP A 194 -14.95 -11.45 7.72
CA ASP A 194 -14.43 -12.80 7.98
C ASP A 194 -14.28 -13.55 6.65
N PHE A 195 -13.08 -14.05 6.38
CA PHE A 195 -12.76 -14.60 5.06
C PHE A 195 -13.42 -15.96 4.83
N TRP A 196 -13.53 -16.76 5.89
CA TRP A 196 -14.24 -18.04 5.90
C TRP A 196 -15.55 -17.95 6.67
N GLN A 197 -16.50 -18.81 6.32
CA GLN A 197 -17.80 -18.88 7.00
C GLN A 197 -17.78 -20.04 7.99
N VAL A 198 -17.82 -19.75 9.29
CA VAL A 198 -17.77 -20.78 10.34
C VAL A 198 -19.17 -21.30 10.65
N THR A 199 -19.33 -22.63 10.68
CA THR A 199 -20.60 -23.33 10.92
C THR A 199 -20.41 -24.49 11.89
N ASP A 200 -21.51 -25.09 12.38
CA ASP A 200 -21.47 -26.30 13.22
C ASP A 200 -20.81 -27.52 12.52
N GLN A 201 -20.74 -27.51 11.18
CA GLN A 201 -20.09 -28.54 10.40
C GLN A 201 -18.57 -28.34 10.28
N GLY A 202 -18.09 -27.12 10.51
CA GLY A 202 -16.72 -26.68 10.25
C GLY A 202 -16.68 -25.35 9.49
N ALA A 203 -15.49 -24.93 9.09
CA ALA A 203 -15.26 -23.73 8.29
C ALA A 203 -15.55 -24.01 6.81
N PHE A 204 -16.47 -23.25 6.23
CA PHE A 204 -16.79 -23.26 4.81
C PHE A 204 -15.91 -22.25 4.07
N VAL A 205 -15.21 -22.75 3.05
CA VAL A 205 -14.26 -22.02 2.22
C VAL A 205 -14.72 -22.12 0.77
N GLU A 206 -14.75 -21.00 0.06
CA GLU A 206 -15.20 -20.91 -1.33
C GLU A 206 -14.30 -19.92 -2.08
N SER A 207 -13.70 -20.37 -3.19
CA SER A 207 -12.82 -19.56 -4.04
C SER A 207 -11.88 -18.67 -3.22
N ALA A 208 -11.06 -19.28 -2.38
CA ALA A 208 -10.17 -18.60 -1.44
C ALA A 208 -8.80 -19.28 -1.42
N ALA A 209 -7.75 -18.49 -1.58
CA ALA A 209 -6.39 -18.99 -1.45
C ALA A 209 -6.10 -19.39 0.01
N PRO A 210 -5.31 -20.46 0.25
CA PRO A 210 -4.82 -20.77 1.58
C PRO A 210 -4.13 -19.57 2.24
N GLN A 211 -4.47 -19.28 3.49
CA GLN A 211 -3.75 -18.33 4.33
C GLN A 211 -2.91 -19.08 5.35
N ALA A 212 -1.66 -18.70 5.50
CA ALA A 212 -0.74 -19.30 6.47
C ALA A 212 -1.19 -19.07 7.92
N LEU A 213 -0.98 -20.07 8.78
CA LEU A 213 -1.00 -19.89 10.24
C LEU A 213 0.06 -18.84 10.62
N ALA A 214 -0.37 -17.81 11.35
CA ALA A 214 0.42 -16.64 11.66
C ALA A 214 0.80 -16.60 13.15
N SER A 215 2.04 -16.99 13.42
CA SER A 215 2.77 -16.65 14.65
C SER A 215 4.26 -16.55 14.33
N ALA A 216 5.04 -15.99 15.24
CA ALA A 216 6.50 -15.91 15.07
C ALA A 216 7.12 -17.31 14.94
N GLU A 217 6.61 -18.29 15.69
CA GLU A 217 7.03 -19.68 15.66
C GLU A 217 6.58 -20.37 14.36
N ALA A 218 5.32 -20.15 13.95
CA ALA A 218 4.74 -20.76 12.76
C ALA A 218 5.46 -20.31 11.48
N ALA A 219 5.85 -19.04 11.40
CA ALA A 219 6.59 -18.49 10.27
C ALA A 219 7.99 -19.09 10.09
N GLN A 220 8.54 -19.76 11.11
CA GLN A 220 9.86 -20.40 11.09
C GLN A 220 9.81 -21.91 10.91
N LEU A 221 8.62 -22.51 10.75
CA LEU A 221 8.47 -23.95 10.61
C LEU A 221 9.14 -24.47 9.34
N LEU A 222 9.90 -25.56 9.49
CA LEU A 222 10.59 -26.25 8.38
C LEU A 222 10.20 -27.72 8.28
N SER A 223 9.67 -28.29 9.36
CA SER A 223 9.24 -29.68 9.45
C SER A 223 8.09 -29.84 10.42
N TYR A 224 7.03 -30.53 9.97
CA TYR A 224 5.79 -30.76 10.72
C TYR A 224 4.91 -31.75 9.97
N GLU A 225 3.85 -32.18 10.63
CA GLU A 225 2.73 -32.88 10.03
C GLU A 225 1.43 -32.10 10.29
N ILE A 226 0.51 -32.16 9.33
CA ILE A 226 -0.84 -31.62 9.48
C ILE A 226 -1.87 -32.70 9.19
N ASP A 227 -2.93 -32.71 10.00
CA ASP A 227 -4.10 -33.57 9.85
C ASP A 227 -5.35 -32.70 9.86
N PHE A 228 -6.28 -32.96 8.93
CA PHE A 228 -7.59 -32.31 8.94
C PHE A 228 -8.64 -33.18 8.26
N GLU A 229 -9.91 -32.90 8.53
CA GLU A 229 -11.02 -33.46 7.77
C GLU A 229 -11.55 -32.41 6.79
N VAL A 230 -11.80 -32.84 5.55
CA VAL A 230 -12.35 -32.00 4.49
C VAL A 230 -13.55 -32.65 3.83
N LYS A 231 -14.57 -31.86 3.50
CA LYS A 231 -15.73 -32.28 2.70
C LYS A 231 -15.84 -31.37 1.49
N PRO A 232 -15.33 -31.78 0.32
CA PRO A 232 -15.46 -31.01 -0.92
C PRO A 232 -16.93 -30.84 -1.27
N VAL A 233 -17.37 -29.61 -1.49
CA VAL A 233 -18.75 -29.27 -1.90
C VAL A 233 -18.81 -29.11 -3.42
N THR A 234 -17.81 -28.45 -4.00
CA THR A 234 -17.65 -28.36 -5.46
C THR A 234 -16.25 -28.85 -5.82
N GLY A 235 -16.14 -30.14 -6.13
CA GLY A 235 -15.07 -30.80 -6.90
C GLY A 235 -13.61 -30.81 -6.38
N GLU A 236 -13.10 -29.72 -5.85
CA GLU A 236 -11.68 -29.54 -5.52
C GLU A 236 -11.53 -28.80 -4.19
N PHE A 237 -10.45 -29.08 -3.48
CA PHE A 237 -10.01 -28.32 -2.31
C PHE A 237 -8.49 -28.17 -2.38
N SER A 238 -7.94 -27.22 -1.65
CA SER A 238 -6.49 -27.02 -1.58
C SER A 238 -6.01 -26.75 -0.15
N PHE A 239 -4.72 -26.90 0.06
CA PHE A 239 -4.03 -26.47 1.27
C PHE A 239 -2.59 -26.10 0.91
N SER A 240 -1.98 -25.21 1.68
CA SER A 240 -0.57 -24.84 1.51
C SER A 240 0.31 -25.50 2.57
N VAL A 241 1.56 -25.76 2.19
CA VAL A 241 2.65 -26.14 3.09
C VAL A 241 3.87 -25.29 2.78
N LEU A 242 4.76 -25.16 3.76
CA LEU A 242 5.92 -24.28 3.72
C LEU A 242 5.53 -22.86 3.26
N SER A 243 4.47 -22.34 3.85
CA SER A 243 3.84 -21.08 3.49
C SER A 243 4.36 -19.97 4.39
N ASP A 244 4.92 -18.93 3.77
CA ASP A 244 5.23 -17.71 4.50
C ASP A 244 3.95 -16.89 4.76
N THR A 245 4.10 -15.80 5.52
CA THR A 245 2.97 -14.94 5.88
C THR A 245 2.49 -14.06 4.72
N LEU A 246 3.23 -13.95 3.61
CA LEU A 246 2.81 -13.31 2.36
C LEU A 246 2.20 -14.32 1.36
N ASN A 247 2.01 -15.57 1.80
CA ASN A 247 1.48 -16.69 1.03
C ASN A 247 2.35 -17.11 -0.17
N ASP A 248 3.67 -16.90 -0.10
CA ASP A 248 4.60 -17.65 -0.93
C ASP A 248 4.71 -19.07 -0.36
N ALA A 249 4.25 -20.06 -1.14
CA ALA A 249 3.99 -21.39 -0.61
C ALA A 249 3.95 -22.47 -1.69
N ILE A 250 4.05 -23.72 -1.24
CA ILE A 250 3.67 -24.88 -2.05
C ILE A 250 2.18 -25.15 -1.81
N VAL A 251 1.36 -24.89 -2.83
CA VAL A 251 -0.08 -25.15 -2.78
C VAL A 251 -0.36 -26.53 -3.36
N ILE A 252 -1.03 -27.35 -2.57
CA ILE A 252 -1.47 -28.70 -2.94
C ILE A 252 -2.95 -28.62 -3.29
N SER A 253 -3.30 -29.00 -4.51
CA SER A 253 -4.67 -29.08 -5.02
C SER A 253 -5.11 -30.53 -5.12
N CYS A 254 -6.31 -30.84 -4.61
CA CYS A 254 -6.89 -32.18 -4.61
C CYS A 254 -8.25 -32.18 -5.32
N ASN A 255 -8.28 -32.59 -6.58
CA ASN A 255 -9.50 -32.66 -7.38
C ASN A 255 -10.15 -34.04 -7.23
N VAL A 256 -11.25 -34.12 -6.49
CA VAL A 256 -11.93 -35.39 -6.19
C VAL A 256 -12.84 -35.88 -7.33
N VAL A 257 -13.03 -35.07 -8.37
CA VAL A 257 -13.82 -35.45 -9.57
C VAL A 257 -12.93 -36.13 -10.60
N THR A 258 -11.76 -35.56 -10.87
CA THR A 258 -10.78 -36.12 -11.81
C THR A 258 -9.85 -37.13 -11.14
N GLY A 259 -9.74 -37.08 -9.80
CA GLY A 259 -8.78 -37.86 -9.02
C GLY A 259 -7.35 -37.30 -9.07
N VAL A 260 -7.13 -36.14 -9.68
CA VAL A 260 -5.79 -35.54 -9.81
C VAL A 260 -5.41 -34.80 -8.54
N VAL A 261 -4.18 -35.02 -8.07
CA VAL A 261 -3.55 -34.23 -7.01
C VAL A 261 -2.31 -33.57 -7.59
N SER A 262 -2.12 -32.28 -7.36
CA SER A 262 -0.97 -31.53 -7.87
C SER A 262 -0.38 -30.60 -6.82
N ALA A 263 0.91 -30.31 -6.95
CA ALA A 263 1.57 -29.22 -6.23
C ALA A 263 1.94 -28.10 -7.20
N THR A 264 1.84 -26.83 -6.79
CA THR A 264 2.23 -25.68 -7.62
C THR A 264 3.74 -25.58 -7.86
N TYR A 265 4.53 -26.33 -7.11
CA TYR A 265 5.98 -26.37 -7.23
C TYR A 265 6.43 -27.56 -8.07
N ALA A 266 6.92 -27.29 -9.29
CA ALA A 266 7.32 -28.27 -10.32
C ALA A 266 6.16 -29.19 -10.78
N PRO A 267 6.23 -29.88 -11.95
CA PRO A 267 5.12 -30.71 -12.44
C PRO A 267 5.02 -32.03 -11.66
N HIS A 268 4.79 -31.95 -10.36
CA HIS A 268 4.47 -33.09 -9.52
C HIS A 268 2.96 -33.29 -9.52
N SER A 269 2.54 -34.44 -10.05
CA SER A 269 1.16 -34.88 -10.03
C SER A 269 1.06 -36.28 -9.47
N GLY A 270 0.09 -36.48 -8.60
CA GLY A 270 -0.30 -37.75 -8.04
C GLY A 270 -1.76 -38.06 -8.36
N SER A 271 -2.28 -39.13 -7.78
CA SER A 271 -3.67 -39.54 -8.05
C SER A 271 -4.34 -40.16 -6.84
N ILE A 272 -5.63 -39.86 -6.70
CA ILE A 272 -6.55 -40.54 -5.79
C ILE A 272 -6.95 -41.86 -6.48
N PRO A 273 -6.58 -43.04 -5.93
CA PRO A 273 -6.63 -44.30 -6.66
C PRO A 273 -8.03 -44.75 -7.10
N SER A 274 -9.09 -44.31 -6.41
CA SER A 274 -10.46 -44.64 -6.80
C SER A 274 -11.48 -43.59 -6.34
N ALA A 275 -12.61 -43.51 -7.05
CA ALA A 275 -13.76 -42.71 -6.63
C ALA A 275 -14.41 -43.21 -5.33
N ALA A 276 -14.07 -44.39 -4.81
CA ALA A 276 -14.48 -44.80 -3.47
C ALA A 276 -13.63 -44.12 -2.38
N ASP A 277 -12.43 -43.67 -2.73
CA ASP A 277 -11.47 -43.05 -1.81
C ASP A 277 -11.69 -41.54 -1.65
N ALA A 278 -12.37 -40.87 -2.59
CA ALA A 278 -12.78 -39.48 -2.44
C ALA A 278 -14.02 -39.14 -3.30
N GLN A 279 -14.98 -38.41 -2.72
CA GLN A 279 -16.18 -37.95 -3.42
C GLN A 279 -16.65 -36.59 -2.89
N VAL A 280 -17.28 -35.81 -3.78
CA VAL A 280 -18.02 -34.60 -3.41
C VAL A 280 -19.11 -34.97 -2.38
N GLY A 281 -19.26 -34.12 -1.36
CA GLY A 281 -20.25 -34.26 -0.30
C GLY A 281 -19.90 -35.28 0.79
N LYS A 282 -18.73 -35.94 0.72
CA LYS A 282 -18.24 -36.87 1.74
C LYS A 282 -17.06 -36.29 2.50
N TRP A 283 -17.00 -36.58 3.80
CA TRP A 283 -15.83 -36.25 4.62
C TRP A 283 -14.67 -37.18 4.27
N LEU A 284 -13.48 -36.60 4.13
CA LEU A 284 -12.22 -37.24 3.85
C LEU A 284 -11.23 -36.86 4.96
N SER A 285 -10.36 -37.77 5.37
CA SER A 285 -9.18 -37.39 6.14
C SER A 285 -8.05 -37.01 5.18
N ALA A 286 -7.39 -35.89 5.46
CA ALA A 286 -6.21 -35.44 4.76
C ALA A 286 -5.06 -35.34 5.76
N HIS A 287 -3.90 -35.83 5.35
CA HIS A 287 -2.66 -35.76 6.10
C HIS A 287 -1.55 -35.27 5.18
N ALA A 288 -0.71 -34.36 5.64
CA ALA A 288 0.52 -34.01 4.96
C ALA A 288 1.69 -34.03 5.93
N ARG A 289 2.75 -34.73 5.54
CA ARG A 289 4.01 -34.78 6.26
C ARG A 289 5.02 -33.92 5.52
N VAL A 290 5.61 -32.95 6.21
CA VAL A 290 6.51 -31.95 5.66
C VAL A 290 7.86 -32.04 6.37
N ASN A 291 8.93 -32.20 5.61
CA ASN A 291 10.30 -32.18 6.11
C ASN A 291 11.19 -31.48 5.08
N MET A 292 11.06 -30.15 4.96
CA MET A 292 11.70 -29.25 3.98
C MET A 292 11.89 -29.82 2.57
N GLY A 293 12.81 -30.77 2.36
CA GLY A 293 13.06 -31.47 1.10
C GLY A 293 12.23 -32.74 0.84
N GLU A 294 11.42 -33.22 1.79
CA GLU A 294 10.55 -34.40 1.62
C GLU A 294 9.11 -34.05 2.03
N ILE A 295 8.17 -34.15 1.09
CA ILE A 295 6.76 -33.84 1.32
C ILE A 295 5.92 -35.02 0.83
N SER A 296 5.04 -35.52 1.69
CA SER A 296 4.06 -36.55 1.34
C SER A 296 2.64 -36.11 1.73
N VAL A 297 1.66 -36.46 0.89
CA VAL A 297 0.25 -36.16 1.08
C VAL A 297 -0.53 -37.46 1.03
N SER A 298 -1.41 -37.65 2.00
CA SER A 298 -2.30 -38.79 2.08
C SER A 298 -3.77 -38.36 2.20
N ILE A 299 -4.65 -39.07 1.49
CA ILE A 299 -6.10 -38.95 1.61
C ILE A 299 -6.65 -40.30 2.06
N ASN A 300 -7.45 -40.32 3.13
CA ASN A 300 -8.00 -41.55 3.72
C ASN A 300 -6.92 -42.63 3.96
N ASN A 301 -5.78 -42.20 4.52
CA ASN A 301 -4.60 -43.02 4.84
C ASN A 301 -3.91 -43.68 3.63
N LYS A 302 -4.18 -43.19 2.42
CA LYS A 302 -3.45 -43.58 1.21
C LYS A 302 -2.59 -42.43 0.74
N THR A 303 -1.29 -42.66 0.58
CA THR A 303 -0.39 -41.69 -0.07
C THR A 303 -0.85 -41.44 -1.50
N VAL A 304 -1.17 -40.18 -1.80
CA VAL A 304 -1.65 -39.74 -3.12
C VAL A 304 -0.62 -38.91 -3.88
N LEU A 305 0.34 -38.30 -3.18
CA LEU A 305 1.40 -37.48 -3.76
C LEU A 305 2.63 -37.53 -2.85
N GLU A 306 3.81 -37.70 -3.45
CA GLU A 306 5.12 -37.61 -2.81
C GLU A 306 6.06 -36.85 -3.74
N PHE A 307 6.80 -35.89 -3.20
CA PHE A 307 7.77 -35.12 -3.95
C PHE A 307 8.82 -34.50 -3.03
N SER A 308 9.91 -34.05 -3.65
CA SER A 308 10.94 -33.27 -3.00
C SER A 308 10.97 -31.86 -3.56
N GLN A 309 11.50 -30.94 -2.77
CA GLN A 309 11.79 -29.59 -3.21
C GLN A 309 13.23 -29.21 -2.89
N THR A 310 13.79 -28.32 -3.72
CA THR A 310 15.13 -27.75 -3.53
C THR A 310 15.08 -26.22 -3.41
N THR A 311 13.89 -25.64 -3.32
CA THR A 311 13.63 -24.21 -3.28
C THR A 311 13.31 -23.75 -1.87
N LYS A 312 13.64 -22.51 -1.54
CA LYS A 312 13.57 -21.97 -0.19
C LYS A 312 12.12 -21.60 0.25
N PHE A 313 11.15 -22.50 0.09
CA PHE A 313 9.86 -22.40 0.78
C PHE A 313 10.05 -22.78 2.25
N ALA A 314 9.50 -21.97 3.15
CA ALA A 314 9.55 -22.15 4.59
C ALA A 314 8.31 -21.53 5.23
N GLY A 315 7.98 -21.98 6.43
CA GLY A 315 6.84 -21.48 7.20
C GLY A 315 5.74 -22.53 7.34
N SER A 316 4.57 -22.04 7.68
CA SER A 316 3.46 -22.86 8.17
C SER A 316 2.61 -23.39 7.01
N PHE A 317 1.30 -23.50 7.24
CA PHE A 317 0.33 -24.15 6.38
C PHE A 317 -0.99 -23.38 6.42
N GLY A 318 -1.85 -23.62 5.43
CA GLY A 318 -3.16 -22.99 5.30
C GLY A 318 -4.15 -23.88 4.57
N LEU A 319 -5.44 -23.62 4.69
CA LEU A 319 -6.50 -24.36 3.98
C LEU A 319 -7.19 -23.45 2.95
N GLY A 320 -7.62 -23.99 1.82
CA GLY A 320 -8.18 -23.19 0.73
C GLY A 320 -9.14 -23.94 -0.18
N ALA A 321 -9.74 -23.21 -1.09
CA ALA A 321 -10.54 -23.77 -2.18
C ALA A 321 -10.20 -23.02 -3.47
N PRO A 322 -9.78 -23.71 -4.54
CA PRO A 322 -9.50 -23.05 -5.81
C PRO A 322 -10.70 -22.31 -6.39
N PHE A 323 -10.46 -21.45 -7.38
CA PHE A 323 -11.52 -20.69 -8.05
C PHE A 323 -12.66 -21.58 -8.55
N GLY A 324 -13.91 -21.22 -8.24
CA GLY A 324 -15.11 -21.99 -8.58
C GLY A 324 -15.36 -23.22 -7.68
N HIS A 325 -14.44 -23.49 -6.75
CA HIS A 325 -14.49 -24.62 -5.84
C HIS A 325 -14.78 -24.20 -4.39
N SER A 326 -15.28 -25.15 -3.59
CA SER A 326 -15.68 -24.93 -2.21
C SER A 326 -15.63 -26.22 -1.40
N ALA A 327 -15.34 -26.09 -0.10
CA ALA A 327 -15.23 -27.21 0.81
C ALA A 327 -15.52 -26.79 2.26
N TYR A 328 -15.93 -27.76 3.09
CA TYR A 328 -15.91 -27.62 4.55
C TYR A 328 -14.64 -28.23 5.11
N PHE A 329 -14.04 -27.60 6.10
CA PHE A 329 -12.87 -28.08 6.84
C PHE A 329 -13.18 -28.15 8.34
N ARG A 330 -12.66 -29.17 9.03
CA ARG A 330 -12.75 -29.29 10.48
C ARG A 330 -11.60 -30.10 11.07
N ASN A 331 -11.45 -29.99 12.38
CA ASN A 331 -10.49 -30.79 13.16
C ASN A 331 -9.05 -30.70 12.64
N LEU A 332 -8.58 -29.47 12.39
CA LEU A 332 -7.20 -29.20 11.97
C LEU A 332 -6.27 -29.39 13.17
N LYS A 333 -5.24 -30.20 12.97
CA LYS A 333 -4.15 -30.41 13.92
C LYS A 333 -2.83 -30.31 13.19
N ALA A 334 -1.83 -29.78 13.88
CA ALA A 334 -0.46 -29.77 13.42
C ALA A 334 0.47 -30.11 14.56
N ALA A 335 1.49 -30.90 14.27
CA ALA A 335 2.54 -31.25 15.21
C ALA A 335 3.90 -31.22 14.52
N THR A 336 4.96 -30.99 15.29
CA THR A 336 6.32 -31.25 14.83
C THR A 336 6.50 -32.76 14.59
N LEU A 337 7.53 -33.14 13.84
CA LEU A 337 7.77 -34.56 13.51
C LEU A 337 8.14 -35.44 14.72
N ASP A 338 8.50 -34.83 15.86
CA ASP A 338 8.73 -35.49 17.15
C ASP A 338 7.47 -35.48 18.05
N GLY A 339 6.34 -34.95 17.56
CA GLY A 339 5.02 -35.04 18.19
C GLY A 339 4.65 -33.89 19.13
N ALA A 340 5.39 -32.77 19.13
CA ALA A 340 4.99 -31.58 19.87
C ALA A 340 3.86 -30.85 19.14
N GLU A 341 2.80 -30.48 19.86
CA GLU A 341 1.66 -29.77 19.25
C GLU A 341 2.08 -28.38 18.78
N VAL A 342 1.82 -28.09 17.50
CA VAL A 342 2.03 -26.78 16.88
C VAL A 342 0.72 -26.00 16.88
N TYR A 343 -0.39 -26.65 16.51
CA TYR A 343 -1.69 -26.01 16.42
C TYR A 343 -2.83 -27.04 16.48
N SER A 344 -3.97 -26.64 17.05
CA SER A 344 -5.15 -27.50 17.14
C SER A 344 -6.43 -26.67 17.17
N SER A 345 -7.36 -26.94 16.25
CA SER A 345 -8.67 -26.28 16.20
C SER A 345 -9.75 -27.18 15.61
N SER A 346 -10.95 -27.10 16.18
CA SER A 346 -12.13 -27.76 15.61
C SER A 346 -12.58 -27.13 14.29
N LEU A 347 -12.19 -25.87 14.04
CA LEU A 347 -12.69 -24.98 12.99
C LEU A 347 -14.22 -24.73 13.03
N LYS A 348 -14.82 -24.87 14.21
CA LYS A 348 -16.27 -24.62 14.45
C LYS A 348 -16.55 -23.38 15.30
N ASP A 349 -15.51 -22.80 15.90
CA ASP A 349 -15.57 -21.54 16.64
C ASP A 349 -14.80 -20.47 15.85
N PRO A 350 -15.38 -19.31 15.53
CA PRO A 350 -14.69 -18.28 14.76
C PRO A 350 -13.42 -17.70 15.42
N SER A 351 -13.11 -18.03 16.68
CA SER A 351 -11.87 -17.56 17.33
C SER A 351 -10.59 -17.91 16.57
N PHE A 352 -10.58 -19.01 15.79
CA PHE A 352 -9.40 -19.43 15.02
C PHE A 352 -9.07 -18.50 13.84
N LEU A 353 -10.03 -17.68 13.38
CA LEU A 353 -9.83 -16.84 12.19
C LEU A 353 -8.65 -15.88 12.37
N ALA A 354 -8.44 -15.39 13.60
CA ALA A 354 -7.32 -14.52 13.94
C ALA A 354 -5.97 -15.21 13.75
N ASP A 355 -5.88 -16.51 14.06
CA ASP A 355 -4.64 -17.30 13.96
C ASP A 355 -4.13 -17.40 12.51
N PHE A 356 -5.01 -17.19 11.52
CA PHE A 356 -4.68 -17.23 10.09
C PHE A 356 -4.82 -15.86 9.40
N LEU A 357 -5.00 -14.79 10.19
CA LEU A 357 -5.17 -13.43 9.67
C LEU A 357 -6.37 -13.28 8.73
N MET A 358 -7.45 -14.02 9.02
CA MET A 358 -8.68 -14.10 8.22
C MET A 358 -9.90 -13.48 8.91
N GLY A 359 -9.70 -12.85 10.06
CA GLY A 359 -10.73 -12.07 10.76
C GLY A 359 -10.85 -10.65 10.23
N THR A 360 -11.62 -9.85 10.93
CA THR A 360 -11.73 -8.41 10.65
C THR A 360 -10.47 -7.63 11.04
N ASN A 361 -10.33 -6.39 10.55
CA ASN A 361 -9.26 -5.50 10.96
C ASN A 361 -9.63 -4.71 12.23
N PRO A 362 -8.82 -4.78 13.31
CA PRO A 362 -9.18 -4.19 14.59
C PRO A 362 -9.03 -2.66 14.67
N ALA A 363 -8.26 -2.08 13.74
CA ALA A 363 -7.95 -0.66 13.70
C ALA A 363 -8.13 -0.06 12.30
N ASP A 364 -8.29 1.26 12.27
CA ASP A 364 -8.16 2.06 11.05
C ASP A 364 -6.69 1.99 10.63
N THR A 365 -6.40 1.61 9.38
CA THR A 365 -5.02 1.36 8.95
C THR A 365 -4.78 1.86 7.54
N ILE A 366 -3.64 2.49 7.31
CA ILE A 366 -3.08 2.78 5.97
C ILE A 366 -2.37 1.53 5.43
N VAL A 367 -2.70 1.15 4.19
CA VAL A 367 -2.06 0.06 3.45
C VAL A 367 -1.23 0.59 2.28
N ASP A 368 -0.35 -0.25 1.73
CA ASP A 368 0.42 -0.04 0.52
C ASP A 368 -0.48 0.41 -0.66
N GLY A 369 -1.49 -0.40 -0.97
CA GLY A 369 -2.35 -0.22 -2.12
C GLY A 369 -3.73 -0.83 -1.90
N SER A 370 -4.72 -0.29 -2.59
CA SER A 370 -6.14 -0.66 -2.39
C SER A 370 -6.55 -1.93 -3.16
N ARG A 371 -5.79 -2.32 -4.20
CA ARG A 371 -6.13 -3.49 -5.03
C ARG A 371 -5.51 -4.80 -4.57
N ARG A 372 -4.20 -4.90 -4.34
CA ARG A 372 -3.50 -6.21 -4.26
C ARG A 372 -3.22 -6.63 -2.83
N ASP A 373 -2.24 -6.00 -2.20
CA ASP A 373 -1.67 -6.54 -0.96
C ASP A 373 -2.60 -6.17 0.19
N ARG A 374 -3.00 -4.89 0.27
CA ARG A 374 -3.78 -4.32 1.37
C ARG A 374 -3.11 -4.64 2.72
N ILE A 375 -1.80 -4.49 2.74
CA ILE A 375 -0.91 -4.75 3.87
C ILE A 375 -0.32 -3.42 4.31
N ALA A 376 -0.13 -3.23 5.62
CA ALA A 376 0.58 -2.06 6.12
C ALA A 376 2.09 -2.26 5.87
N TYR A 377 2.75 -1.26 5.29
CA TYR A 377 4.20 -1.24 5.05
C TYR A 377 4.82 0.00 5.71
N THR A 378 5.94 -0.18 6.42
CA THR A 378 6.66 0.93 7.08
C THR A 378 7.31 1.90 6.11
N GLY A 379 7.79 1.42 4.95
CA GLY A 379 8.42 2.25 3.92
C GLY A 379 7.42 3.17 3.19
N ASP A 380 6.23 2.65 2.91
CA ASP A 380 5.12 3.40 2.31
C ASP A 380 4.62 4.52 3.22
N LEU A 381 4.62 4.26 4.52
CA LEU A 381 4.00 5.13 5.50
C LEU A 381 4.61 6.54 5.52
N ASP A 382 5.91 6.69 5.29
CA ASP A 382 6.60 8.00 5.21
C ASP A 382 5.92 8.95 4.19
N ILE A 383 5.55 8.42 3.01
CA ILE A 383 4.90 9.20 1.94
C ILE A 383 3.38 9.25 2.12
N ALA A 384 2.76 8.11 2.46
CA ALA A 384 1.31 8.00 2.56
C ALA A 384 0.75 8.88 3.70
N LEU A 385 1.43 8.91 4.84
CA LEU A 385 1.05 9.69 6.02
C LEU A 385 1.11 11.20 5.75
N ALA A 386 2.14 11.66 5.02
CA ALA A 386 2.24 13.06 4.58
C ALA A 386 1.05 13.47 3.70
N SER A 387 0.63 12.58 2.80
CA SER A 387 -0.49 12.81 1.90
C SER A 387 -1.82 12.81 2.65
N SER A 388 -2.00 11.87 3.60
CA SER A 388 -3.17 11.81 4.48
C SER A 388 -3.31 13.09 5.31
N PHE A 389 -2.26 13.53 6.01
CA PHE A 389 -2.30 14.78 6.79
C PHE A 389 -2.67 16.01 5.98
N MET A 390 -2.25 16.09 4.72
CA MET A 390 -2.52 17.25 3.89
C MET A 390 -3.90 17.21 3.22
N SER A 391 -4.57 16.05 3.18
CA SER A 391 -5.82 15.84 2.45
C SER A 391 -6.97 15.34 3.34
N THR A 392 -7.05 14.04 3.59
CA THR A 392 -8.11 13.38 4.39
C THR A 392 -8.04 13.74 5.87
N TYR A 393 -6.85 14.12 6.35
CA TYR A 393 -6.55 14.30 7.77
C TYR A 393 -6.96 13.07 8.61
N GLY A 394 -6.70 11.88 8.06
CA GLY A 394 -7.08 10.59 8.64
C GLY A 394 -6.22 10.17 9.84
N THR A 395 -6.25 10.94 10.94
CA THR A 395 -5.37 10.72 12.10
C THR A 395 -5.52 9.33 12.72
N SER A 396 -6.73 8.76 12.75
CA SER A 396 -6.94 7.41 13.29
C SER A 396 -6.27 6.32 12.45
N PHE A 397 -6.25 6.46 11.12
CA PHE A 397 -5.53 5.55 10.21
C PHE A 397 -4.03 5.61 10.43
N ILE A 398 -3.51 6.82 10.66
CA ILE A 398 -2.10 7.06 10.95
C ILE A 398 -1.71 6.42 12.29
N GLU A 399 -2.48 6.68 13.34
CA GLU A 399 -2.26 6.11 14.67
C GLU A 399 -2.33 4.58 14.63
N GLY A 400 -3.36 4.00 14.02
CA GLY A 400 -3.51 2.55 13.89
C GLY A 400 -2.36 1.90 13.12
N SER A 401 -1.92 2.48 12.00
CA SER A 401 -0.74 2.01 11.26
C SER A 401 0.54 2.07 12.08
N LEU A 402 0.80 3.16 12.80
CA LEU A 402 2.01 3.33 13.60
C LEU A 402 2.04 2.34 14.77
N GLU A 403 0.91 2.12 15.44
CA GLU A 403 0.80 1.13 16.52
C GLU A 403 0.97 -0.30 16.01
N LEU A 404 0.30 -0.64 14.90
CA LEU A 404 0.42 -1.97 14.30
C LEU A 404 1.85 -2.25 13.86
N LEU A 405 2.43 -1.43 12.98
CA LEU A 405 3.77 -1.65 12.44
C LEU A 405 4.85 -1.53 13.52
N GLY A 406 4.72 -0.58 14.43
CA GLY A 406 5.71 -0.39 15.48
C GLY A 406 5.66 -1.46 16.58
N SER A 407 4.64 -2.33 16.59
CA SER A 407 4.64 -3.53 17.44
C SER A 407 5.56 -4.62 16.90
N TYR A 408 5.94 -4.57 15.62
CA TYR A 408 6.87 -5.50 14.98
C TYR A 408 8.35 -5.09 15.18
N GLN A 409 8.67 -4.50 16.34
CA GLN A 409 10.05 -4.24 16.69
C GLN A 409 10.76 -5.54 17.09
N THR A 410 12.02 -5.68 16.71
CA THR A 410 12.85 -6.84 17.06
C THR A 410 13.69 -6.58 18.31
N THR A 411 14.18 -7.65 18.95
CA THR A 411 15.13 -7.57 20.08
C THR A 411 16.42 -6.84 19.73
N THR A 412 16.80 -6.81 18.45
CA THR A 412 17.96 -6.06 17.96
C THR A 412 17.68 -4.57 17.77
N GLY A 413 16.42 -4.17 17.62
CA GLY A 413 15.99 -2.77 17.62
C GLY A 413 15.33 -2.29 16.33
N PHE A 414 15.53 -2.99 15.21
CA PHE A 414 14.89 -2.67 13.93
C PHE A 414 13.45 -3.23 13.85
N PHE A 415 12.75 -2.94 12.76
CA PHE A 415 11.35 -3.31 12.56
C PHE A 415 11.19 -4.27 11.38
N ILE A 416 10.24 -5.20 11.48
CA ILE A 416 9.76 -5.98 10.32
C ILE A 416 8.96 -5.03 9.41
N PRO A 417 9.13 -5.11 8.08
CA PRO A 417 8.67 -4.03 7.20
C PRO A 417 7.16 -4.03 7.00
N THR A 418 6.47 -5.11 7.35
CA THR A 418 5.07 -5.36 6.98
C THR A 418 4.23 -5.92 8.10
N ALA A 419 2.94 -5.65 8.02
CA ALA A 419 1.92 -6.20 8.90
C ALA A 419 0.59 -6.35 8.13
N LYS A 420 -0.01 -7.56 8.11
CA LYS A 420 -1.39 -7.71 7.62
C LYS A 420 -2.34 -6.98 8.55
N ILE A 421 -3.35 -6.32 8.02
CA ILE A 421 -4.21 -5.41 8.81
C ILE A 421 -5.24 -6.13 9.68
N GLN A 422 -5.39 -7.45 9.55
CA GLN A 422 -6.32 -8.30 10.32
C GLN A 422 -5.77 -8.70 11.69
N GLN A 423 -4.55 -8.32 12.04
CA GLN A 423 -3.95 -8.62 13.34
C GLN A 423 -3.97 -7.40 14.27
N GLU A 424 -4.05 -7.70 15.55
CA GLU A 424 -3.78 -6.72 16.61
C GLU A 424 -2.28 -6.43 16.69
N PRO A 425 -1.89 -5.25 17.22
CA PRO A 425 -0.49 -5.00 17.57
C PRO A 425 0.06 -6.11 18.48
N LEU A 426 1.27 -6.57 18.19
CA LEU A 426 1.97 -7.58 18.98
C LEU A 426 2.22 -7.07 20.41
N LYS A 427 2.08 -7.97 21.38
CA LYS A 427 2.31 -7.68 22.80
C LYS A 427 3.79 -7.74 23.17
N ASP A 428 4.50 -8.69 22.56
CA ASP A 428 5.89 -9.00 22.85
C ASP A 428 6.80 -8.55 21.71
N ILE A 429 8.04 -8.22 22.06
CA ILE A 429 9.09 -7.88 21.09
C ILE A 429 9.51 -9.16 20.34
N LEU A 430 9.79 -9.04 19.05
CA LEU A 430 10.13 -10.19 18.21
C LEU A 430 11.60 -10.59 18.39
N ASP A 431 11.86 -11.84 18.75
CA ASP A 431 13.22 -12.37 18.78
C ASP A 431 13.65 -12.88 17.39
N VAL A 432 13.79 -11.94 16.46
CA VAL A 432 14.10 -12.19 15.05
C VAL A 432 15.21 -11.24 14.61
N ASN A 433 16.17 -11.76 13.84
CA ASN A 433 17.31 -10.98 13.33
C ASN A 433 17.35 -10.89 11.79
N VAL A 434 16.18 -10.88 11.15
CA VAL A 434 16.00 -10.67 9.72
C VAL A 434 14.84 -9.71 9.47
N THR A 435 14.90 -8.91 8.41
CA THR A 435 13.83 -7.96 8.04
C THR A 435 13.59 -7.92 6.53
N GLY A 436 14.56 -8.32 5.72
CA GLY A 436 14.51 -8.19 4.26
C GLY A 436 14.76 -6.77 3.78
N LEU A 437 14.16 -5.76 4.43
CA LEU A 437 14.08 -4.37 3.96
C LEU A 437 14.54 -3.37 5.02
N ILE A 438 15.83 -3.33 5.37
CA ILE A 438 16.30 -2.49 6.50
C ILE A 438 16.00 -1.00 6.33
N GLY A 439 15.98 -0.50 5.09
CA GLY A 439 15.61 0.89 4.78
C GLY A 439 14.25 1.28 5.37
N TYR A 440 13.31 0.34 5.41
CA TYR A 440 11.94 0.57 5.87
C TYR A 440 11.87 0.86 7.37
N SER A 441 12.82 0.35 8.16
CA SER A 441 12.93 0.71 9.58
C SER A 441 13.27 2.18 9.78
N PHE A 442 14.12 2.76 8.93
CA PHE A 442 14.42 4.19 8.97
C PHE A 442 13.24 5.05 8.48
N ASN A 443 12.55 4.62 7.42
CA ASN A 443 11.31 5.27 6.98
C ASN A 443 10.25 5.28 8.08
N PHE A 444 10.13 4.20 8.86
CA PHE A 444 9.23 4.16 10.00
C PHE A 444 9.55 5.24 11.04
N LEU A 445 10.84 5.42 11.37
CA LEU A 445 11.24 6.47 12.30
C LEU A 445 10.97 7.88 11.75
N ASN A 446 11.11 8.09 10.44
CA ASN A 446 10.71 9.35 9.80
C ASN A 446 9.20 9.58 9.88
N ALA A 447 8.39 8.52 9.70
CA ALA A 447 6.94 8.58 9.87
C ALA A 447 6.55 8.94 11.32
N LEU A 448 7.22 8.36 12.34
CA LEU A 448 7.05 8.73 13.75
C LEU A 448 7.40 10.20 14.01
N ALA A 449 8.51 10.69 13.46
CA ALA A 449 8.94 12.08 13.58
C ALA A 449 7.93 13.04 12.93
N GLN A 450 7.45 12.72 11.73
CA GLN A 450 6.43 13.51 11.03
C GLN A 450 5.09 13.51 11.76
N ASN A 451 4.66 12.38 12.33
CA ASN A 451 3.46 12.34 13.16
C ASN A 451 3.59 13.29 14.37
N TYR A 452 4.74 13.26 15.06
CA TYR A 452 4.99 14.17 16.16
C TYR A 452 5.05 15.64 15.72
N GLU A 453 5.66 15.94 14.58
CA GLU A 453 5.69 17.29 14.00
C GLU A 453 4.27 17.85 13.78
N VAL A 454 3.37 17.04 13.22
CA VAL A 454 2.01 17.47 12.89
C VAL A 454 1.08 17.50 14.09
N GLN A 455 1.15 16.49 14.97
CA GLN A 455 0.22 16.35 16.10
C GLN A 455 0.71 17.03 17.38
N GLY A 456 2.04 17.05 17.60
CA GLY A 456 2.65 17.64 18.80
C GLY A 456 2.35 16.90 20.10
N ASP A 457 1.95 15.62 20.04
CA ASP A 457 1.63 14.81 21.22
C ASP A 457 2.90 14.37 21.96
N LEU A 458 3.10 14.96 23.14
CA LEU A 458 4.23 14.67 24.01
C LEU A 458 4.16 13.25 24.62
N ALA A 459 2.97 12.71 24.84
CA ALA A 459 2.82 11.34 25.34
C ALA A 459 3.30 10.33 24.28
N PHE A 460 2.92 10.56 23.02
CA PHE A 460 3.45 9.83 21.87
C PHE A 460 4.98 9.92 21.80
N ALA A 461 5.57 11.12 21.86
CA ALA A 461 7.02 11.27 21.82
C ALA A 461 7.73 10.45 22.90
N LYS A 462 7.25 10.51 24.15
CA LYS A 462 7.80 9.73 25.28
C LYS A 462 7.64 8.23 25.10
N LYS A 463 6.53 7.78 24.52
CA LYS A 463 6.28 6.36 24.23
C LYS A 463 7.28 5.81 23.21
N TRP A 464 7.53 6.56 22.14
CA TRP A 464 8.31 6.08 21.01
C TRP A 464 9.81 6.34 21.12
N ALA A 465 10.24 7.34 21.91
CA ALA A 465 11.66 7.69 22.05
C ALA A 465 12.58 6.51 22.41
N PRO A 466 12.26 5.62 23.37
CA PRO A 466 13.12 4.46 23.66
C PRO A 466 13.26 3.49 22.47
N ARG A 467 12.19 3.33 21.67
CA ARG A 467 12.19 2.46 20.49
C ARG A 467 13.02 3.05 19.35
N ILE A 468 12.91 4.36 19.14
CA ILE A 468 13.75 5.12 18.21
C ILE A 468 15.23 4.96 18.60
N VAL A 469 15.56 5.20 19.87
CA VAL A 469 16.93 5.07 20.41
C VAL A 469 17.50 3.69 20.14
N SER A 470 16.74 2.63 20.41
CA SER A 470 17.18 1.24 20.17
C SER A 470 17.56 0.99 18.71
N MET A 471 16.76 1.43 17.74
CA MET A 471 17.08 1.31 16.32
C MET A 471 18.32 2.13 15.92
N LEU A 472 18.43 3.38 16.40
CA LEU A 472 19.55 4.26 16.07
C LEU A 472 20.88 3.75 16.67
N ASP A 473 20.84 3.19 17.87
CA ASP A 473 22.01 2.59 18.52
C ASP A 473 22.44 1.29 17.83
N TRP A 474 21.47 0.46 17.43
CA TRP A 474 21.76 -0.71 16.59
C TRP A 474 22.40 -0.31 15.26
N ALA A 475 21.83 0.67 14.56
CA ALA A 475 22.40 1.13 13.29
C ALA A 475 23.83 1.66 13.48
N HIS A 476 24.08 2.42 14.54
CA HIS A 476 25.42 2.87 14.88
C HIS A 476 26.40 1.72 15.21
N SER A 477 25.91 0.62 15.79
CA SER A 477 26.76 -0.54 16.06
C SER A 477 27.14 -1.33 14.80
N LYS A 478 26.59 -0.99 13.63
CA LYS A 478 26.89 -1.60 12.33
C LYS A 478 27.78 -0.72 11.45
N LEU A 479 28.41 0.30 12.02
CA LEU A 479 29.36 1.11 11.27
C LEU A 479 30.64 0.33 10.98
N ASP A 480 31.09 0.39 9.73
CA ASP A 480 32.43 0.02 9.28
C ASP A 480 33.02 1.21 8.51
N ASN A 481 34.24 1.63 8.87
CA ASN A 481 34.85 2.88 8.40
C ASN A 481 33.91 4.10 8.47
N GLY A 482 33.10 4.18 9.52
CA GLY A 482 32.15 5.28 9.74
C GLY A 482 30.84 5.18 8.93
N LEU A 483 30.68 4.18 8.06
CA LEU A 483 29.48 3.96 7.26
C LEU A 483 28.66 2.79 7.78
N PHE A 484 27.34 2.93 7.77
CA PHE A 484 26.42 1.82 8.01
C PHE A 484 26.59 0.77 6.91
N THR A 485 27.12 -0.39 7.28
CA THR A 485 27.59 -1.40 6.34
C THR A 485 27.02 -2.76 6.71
N LEU A 486 26.31 -3.39 5.77
CA LEU A 486 25.68 -4.69 5.98
C LEU A 486 26.10 -5.66 4.88
N ALA A 487 26.72 -6.77 5.26
CA ALA A 487 27.10 -7.85 4.35
C ALA A 487 25.99 -8.92 4.19
N ASP A 488 25.01 -8.95 5.09
CA ASP A 488 23.93 -9.93 5.09
C ASP A 488 22.80 -9.50 4.14
N SER A 489 22.65 -10.20 3.02
CA SER A 489 21.64 -9.94 2.01
C SER A 489 20.20 -10.14 2.49
N SER A 490 19.99 -10.82 3.62
CA SER A 490 18.66 -10.98 4.24
C SER A 490 18.16 -9.71 4.94
N LEU A 491 18.97 -8.65 5.00
CA LEU A 491 18.62 -7.35 5.57
C LEU A 491 18.54 -6.25 4.51
N THR A 492 19.19 -6.40 3.35
CA THR A 492 19.56 -5.29 2.46
C THR A 492 18.75 -5.19 1.17
N GLY A 493 17.52 -5.72 1.15
CA GLY A 493 16.56 -5.41 0.09
C GLY A 493 16.15 -3.92 0.13
N ASP A 494 15.72 -3.41 -1.01
CA ASP A 494 15.20 -2.05 -1.17
C ASP A 494 13.67 -2.07 -1.37
N TRP A 495 13.04 -0.93 -1.62
CA TRP A 495 11.59 -0.78 -1.78
C TRP A 495 10.93 -1.69 -2.84
N ASN A 496 11.73 -2.39 -3.65
CA ASN A 496 11.30 -3.31 -4.69
C ASN A 496 11.87 -4.73 -4.53
N TYR A 497 10.99 -5.71 -4.71
CA TYR A 497 11.33 -7.14 -4.56
C TYR A 497 12.09 -7.73 -5.76
N TYR A 498 12.09 -7.05 -6.91
CA TYR A 498 12.63 -7.56 -8.17
C TYR A 498 14.09 -7.16 -8.42
N ASP A 499 14.68 -6.31 -7.59
CA ASP A 499 16.08 -5.92 -7.68
C ASP A 499 16.95 -6.67 -6.66
N PRO A 500 18.27 -6.80 -6.92
CA PRO A 500 19.19 -7.42 -5.99
C PRO A 500 19.34 -6.65 -4.66
N PRO A 501 19.64 -7.34 -3.55
CA PRO A 501 20.01 -6.70 -2.29
C PRO A 501 21.24 -5.78 -2.42
N GLN A 502 21.26 -4.68 -1.68
CA GLN A 502 22.32 -3.67 -1.68
C GLN A 502 23.31 -3.91 -0.52
N THR A 503 24.14 -4.93 -0.62
CA THR A 503 25.21 -5.24 0.36
C THR A 503 26.35 -4.22 0.35
N GLY A 504 27.16 -4.27 1.40
CA GLY A 504 28.24 -3.33 1.65
C GLY A 504 27.73 -2.00 2.20
N ALA A 505 28.48 -0.93 1.94
CA ALA A 505 28.06 0.41 2.31
C ALA A 505 27.15 0.98 1.21
N SER A 506 25.83 0.85 1.39
CA SER A 506 24.83 1.43 0.48
C SER A 506 24.62 2.91 0.75
N SER A 507 24.68 3.74 -0.31
CA SER A 507 24.37 5.17 -0.20
C SER A 507 22.91 5.42 0.18
N LYS A 508 21.98 4.55 -0.25
CA LYS A 508 20.56 4.64 0.12
C LYS A 508 20.40 4.49 1.63
N PHE A 509 20.92 3.41 2.21
CA PHE A 509 20.75 3.13 3.64
C PHE A 509 21.49 4.14 4.51
N ASN A 510 22.71 4.53 4.12
CA ASN A 510 23.47 5.54 4.84
C ASN A 510 22.81 6.93 4.80
N SER A 511 22.36 7.37 3.63
CA SER A 511 21.69 8.67 3.51
C SER A 511 20.36 8.69 4.27
N LEU A 512 19.61 7.58 4.23
CA LEU A 512 18.37 7.45 4.98
C LEU A 512 18.61 7.39 6.50
N TYR A 513 19.69 6.75 6.96
CA TYR A 513 20.11 6.80 8.37
C TYR A 513 20.47 8.23 8.80
N ALA A 514 21.26 8.96 8.00
CA ALA A 514 21.58 10.36 8.25
C ALA A 514 20.30 11.23 8.29
N TYR A 515 19.39 11.04 7.34
CA TYR A 515 18.11 11.73 7.33
C TYR A 515 17.30 11.44 8.60
N THR A 516 17.27 10.19 9.05
CA THR A 516 16.54 9.78 10.26
C THR A 516 17.13 10.38 11.54
N LEU A 517 18.46 10.42 11.66
CA LEU A 517 19.15 11.10 12.76
C LEU A 517 18.78 12.59 12.82
N GLN A 518 18.58 13.23 11.66
CA GLN A 518 18.13 14.63 11.57
C GLN A 518 16.64 14.78 11.95
N GLN A 519 15.76 13.97 11.38
CA GLN A 519 14.30 14.12 11.55
C GLN A 519 13.83 13.82 12.99
N THR A 520 14.49 12.89 13.68
CA THR A 520 14.04 12.43 15.02
C THR A 520 14.46 13.34 16.17
N GLN A 521 15.36 14.32 15.97
CA GLN A 521 15.94 15.09 17.08
C GLN A 521 14.92 15.88 17.90
N THR A 522 13.95 16.53 17.25
CA THR A 522 12.93 17.32 17.95
C THR A 522 12.05 16.41 18.83
N LEU A 523 11.65 15.26 18.31
CA LEU A 523 10.87 14.26 19.06
C LEU A 523 11.67 13.77 20.27
N LEU A 524 12.93 13.37 20.07
CA LEU A 524 13.79 12.85 21.13
C LEU A 524 14.07 13.91 22.21
N THR A 525 14.36 15.15 21.81
CA THR A 525 14.61 16.26 22.72
C THR A 525 13.38 16.53 23.61
N ASP A 526 12.19 16.64 22.99
CA ASP A 526 10.96 16.88 23.73
C ASP A 526 10.58 15.69 24.62
N ALA A 527 10.95 14.46 24.23
CA ALA A 527 10.79 13.27 25.06
C ALA A 527 11.78 13.20 26.25
N GLY A 528 12.77 14.10 26.32
CA GLY A 528 13.77 14.16 27.39
C GLY A 528 15.02 13.32 27.14
N ILE A 529 15.29 12.92 25.90
CA ILE A 529 16.53 12.24 25.49
C ILE A 529 17.58 13.29 25.14
N ASP A 530 18.81 13.12 25.64
CA ASP A 530 19.95 13.94 25.22
C ASP A 530 20.35 13.59 23.78
N VAL A 531 20.15 14.55 22.87
CA VAL A 531 20.41 14.35 21.44
C VAL A 531 21.83 14.67 21.01
N SER A 532 22.71 15.12 21.91
CA SER A 532 24.10 15.48 21.58
C SER A 532 24.87 14.35 20.90
N VAL A 533 24.67 13.11 21.37
CA VAL A 533 25.27 11.91 20.75
C VAL A 533 24.77 11.66 19.33
N TYR A 534 23.47 11.86 19.06
CA TYR A 534 22.89 11.65 17.73
C TYR A 534 23.28 12.77 16.76
N GLN A 535 23.41 14.00 17.25
CA GLN A 535 23.95 15.12 16.47
C GLN A 535 25.42 14.85 16.06
N ALA A 536 26.25 14.40 17.00
CA ALA A 536 27.64 14.07 16.70
C ALA A 536 27.76 12.89 15.71
N ARG A 537 26.91 11.87 15.86
CA ARG A 537 26.82 10.75 14.90
C ARG A 537 26.40 11.22 13.51
N LEU A 538 25.44 12.14 13.41
CA LEU A 538 24.98 12.70 12.14
C LEU A 538 26.11 13.44 11.41
N GLU A 539 26.84 14.29 12.11
CA GLU A 539 27.99 15.02 11.55
C GLU A 539 29.06 14.04 11.05
N SER A 540 29.47 13.09 11.88
CA SER A 540 30.47 12.08 11.50
C SER A 540 30.02 11.20 10.33
N LEU A 541 28.73 10.84 10.28
CA LEU A 541 28.17 10.02 9.22
C LEU A 541 28.10 10.79 7.89
N ARG A 542 27.73 12.08 7.90
CA ARG A 542 27.77 12.93 6.69
C ARG A 542 29.18 12.97 6.10
N ASP A 543 30.18 13.15 6.95
CA ASP A 543 31.59 13.21 6.54
C ASP A 543 32.07 11.86 5.96
N ALA A 544 31.71 10.76 6.61
CA ALA A 544 32.03 9.42 6.11
C ALA A 544 31.35 9.12 4.76
N ILE A 545 30.06 9.44 4.62
CA ILE A 545 29.32 9.23 3.36
C ILE A 545 29.97 9.99 2.22
N HIS A 546 30.30 11.27 2.43
CA HIS A 546 30.96 12.06 1.40
C HIS A 546 32.37 11.55 1.09
N SER A 547 33.16 11.21 2.11
CA SER A 547 34.54 10.76 1.90
C SER A 547 34.65 9.43 1.15
N HIS A 548 33.65 8.55 1.29
CA HIS A 548 33.74 7.17 0.81
C HIS A 548 32.80 6.83 -0.35
N LEU A 549 31.65 7.51 -0.46
CA LEU A 549 30.61 7.16 -1.44
C LEU A 549 30.41 8.25 -2.50
N TRP A 550 30.99 9.44 -2.35
CA TRP A 550 30.98 10.46 -3.39
C TRP A 550 31.89 10.05 -4.56
N ASN A 551 31.42 10.29 -5.79
CA ASN A 551 32.21 10.08 -6.99
C ASN A 551 32.35 11.41 -7.74
N ASP A 552 33.55 12.01 -7.73
CA ASP A 552 33.83 13.29 -8.38
C ASP A 552 33.64 13.26 -9.90
N THR A 553 33.83 12.10 -10.54
CA THR A 553 33.66 11.95 -11.99
C THR A 553 32.19 11.95 -12.38
N LEU A 554 31.35 11.30 -11.57
CA LEU A 554 29.91 11.25 -11.80
C LEU A 554 29.19 12.49 -11.23
N GLY A 555 29.74 13.14 -10.21
CA GLY A 555 29.09 14.24 -9.50
C GLY A 555 27.87 13.80 -8.67
N VAL A 556 27.88 12.55 -8.20
CA VAL A 556 26.81 11.91 -7.40
C VAL A 556 27.42 10.91 -6.41
N TYR A 557 26.61 10.47 -5.45
CA TYR A 557 26.94 9.33 -4.60
C TYR A 557 26.64 8.03 -5.34
N ILE A 558 27.59 7.09 -5.29
CA ILE A 558 27.49 5.76 -5.91
C ILE A 558 26.37 4.92 -5.29
N LEU A 559 26.02 3.78 -5.88
CA LEU A 559 24.96 2.92 -5.37
C LEU A 559 25.38 2.26 -4.04
N THR A 560 26.47 1.49 -4.10
CA THR A 560 27.12 0.89 -2.93
C THR A 560 28.63 0.89 -3.11
N SER A 561 29.38 0.58 -2.03
CA SER A 561 30.82 0.29 -2.11
C SER A 561 31.18 -0.85 -3.07
N GLU A 562 30.23 -1.73 -3.39
CA GLU A 562 30.42 -2.89 -4.28
C GLU A 562 29.99 -2.59 -5.73
N ILE A 563 29.09 -1.61 -5.93
CA ILE A 563 28.63 -1.15 -7.25
C ILE A 563 28.97 0.35 -7.40
N PRO A 564 30.26 0.70 -7.61
CA PRO A 564 30.73 2.10 -7.58
C PRO A 564 30.46 2.87 -8.89
N THR A 565 29.95 2.20 -9.93
CA THR A 565 29.73 2.76 -11.27
C THR A 565 28.29 3.18 -11.53
N GLY A 566 27.36 2.79 -10.65
CA GLY A 566 25.95 3.17 -10.73
C GLY A 566 25.50 3.94 -9.51
N PHE A 567 24.27 4.44 -9.54
CA PHE A 567 23.67 5.19 -8.45
C PHE A 567 22.14 5.08 -8.46
N ALA A 568 21.53 5.34 -7.32
CA ALA A 568 20.08 5.40 -7.15
C ALA A 568 19.58 6.85 -7.05
N GLN A 569 18.41 7.10 -7.62
CA GLN A 569 17.75 8.40 -7.63
C GLN A 569 17.47 8.91 -6.21
N ASP A 570 16.82 8.08 -5.41
CA ASP A 570 16.38 8.41 -4.06
C ASP A 570 17.53 8.48 -3.06
N ALA A 571 18.55 7.63 -3.18
CA ALA A 571 19.76 7.72 -2.36
C ALA A 571 20.36 9.14 -2.45
N ASN A 572 20.50 9.65 -3.67
CA ASN A 572 21.05 10.98 -3.93
C ASN A 572 20.10 12.11 -3.54
N ALA A 573 18.78 11.95 -3.74
CA ALA A 573 17.79 12.90 -3.26
C ALA A 573 17.77 12.99 -1.72
N ILE A 574 17.83 11.84 -1.03
CA ILE A 574 17.88 11.77 0.43
C ILE A 574 19.22 12.31 0.94
N ALA A 575 20.32 12.15 0.20
CA ALA A 575 21.60 12.77 0.55
C ALA A 575 21.48 14.30 0.60
N ILE A 576 20.79 14.91 -0.37
CA ILE A 576 20.46 16.34 -0.36
C ILE A 576 19.61 16.71 0.86
N LEU A 577 18.52 15.96 1.13
CA LEU A 577 17.60 16.22 2.25
C LEU A 577 18.25 16.06 3.62
N SER A 578 19.28 15.21 3.71
CA SER A 578 20.07 14.98 4.91
C SER A 578 21.29 15.90 5.01
N GLY A 579 21.48 16.85 4.09
CA GLY A 579 22.53 17.87 4.17
C GLY A 579 23.95 17.38 3.85
N ILE A 580 24.11 16.17 3.32
CA ILE A 580 25.42 15.56 3.06
C ILE A 580 26.23 16.34 2.01
N PRO A 581 25.72 16.66 0.81
CA PRO A 581 26.51 17.41 -0.17
C PRO A 581 26.76 18.85 0.29
N GLN A 582 25.78 19.48 0.96
CA GLN A 582 25.86 20.87 1.39
C GLN A 582 26.93 21.09 2.47
N SER A 583 27.14 20.14 3.38
CA SER A 583 28.21 20.24 4.39
C SER A 583 29.61 20.15 3.79
N HIS A 584 29.72 19.73 2.52
CA HIS A 584 30.98 19.57 1.79
C HIS A 584 31.12 20.56 0.61
N GLY A 585 30.29 21.60 0.57
CA GLY A 585 30.36 22.63 -0.48
C GLY A 585 29.88 22.17 -1.86
N ILE A 586 29.23 21.01 -1.96
CA ILE A 586 28.60 20.54 -3.19
C ILE A 586 27.22 21.17 -3.34
N SER A 587 26.94 21.72 -4.52
CA SER A 587 25.64 22.31 -4.84
C SER A 587 24.59 21.22 -4.99
N ALA A 588 23.49 21.30 -4.25
CA ALA A 588 22.34 20.41 -4.46
C ALA A 588 21.83 20.49 -5.91
N LYS A 589 21.84 21.69 -6.52
CA LYS A 589 21.44 21.88 -7.92
C LYS A 589 22.37 21.18 -8.92
N SER A 590 23.67 21.11 -8.65
CA SER A 590 24.57 20.36 -9.55
C SER A 590 24.29 18.86 -9.48
N LEU A 591 24.01 18.34 -8.29
CA LEU A 591 23.65 16.93 -8.11
C LEU A 591 22.29 16.62 -8.78
N LEU A 592 21.27 17.47 -8.58
CA LEU A 592 19.96 17.33 -9.23
C LEU A 592 20.08 17.37 -10.76
N SER A 593 20.93 18.24 -11.31
CA SER A 593 21.24 18.30 -12.74
C SER A 593 21.86 17.00 -13.25
N THR A 594 22.75 16.36 -12.46
CA THR A 594 23.24 15.02 -12.81
C THR A 594 22.10 14.00 -12.85
N LEU A 595 21.23 13.96 -11.82
CA LEU A 595 20.08 13.04 -11.81
C LEU A 595 19.18 13.25 -13.03
N GLU A 596 18.87 14.51 -13.37
CA GLU A 596 18.11 14.84 -14.56
C GLU A 596 18.81 14.34 -15.83
N SER A 597 20.09 14.67 -16.03
CA SER A 597 20.82 14.33 -17.24
C SER A 597 21.00 12.81 -17.47
N GLN A 598 21.05 12.02 -16.39
CA GLN A 598 21.38 10.60 -16.45
C GLN A 598 20.16 9.68 -16.28
N LEU A 599 19.10 10.15 -15.62
CA LEU A 599 17.94 9.32 -15.27
C LEU A 599 16.65 9.74 -15.98
N GLN A 600 16.50 11.02 -16.35
CA GLN A 600 15.23 11.53 -16.85
C GLN A 600 14.87 10.95 -18.24
N LEU A 601 13.69 10.34 -18.32
CA LEU A 601 13.03 9.94 -19.56
C LEU A 601 11.77 10.80 -19.80
N PRO A 602 11.12 10.71 -20.98
CA PRO A 602 9.88 11.44 -21.22
C PRO A 602 8.76 11.15 -20.20
N ALA A 603 8.73 9.94 -19.65
CA ALA A 603 7.72 9.49 -18.68
C ALA A 603 8.14 9.67 -17.20
N GLY A 604 9.31 10.24 -16.93
CA GLY A 604 9.87 10.37 -15.58
C GLY A 604 11.28 9.79 -15.44
N PRO A 605 11.93 9.98 -14.29
CA PRO A 605 13.29 9.49 -14.06
C PRO A 605 13.33 8.00 -13.70
N LEU A 606 14.33 7.29 -14.21
CA LEU A 606 14.67 5.94 -13.75
C LEU A 606 15.07 5.95 -12.26
N ALA A 607 14.67 4.92 -11.52
CA ALA A 607 15.04 4.77 -10.11
C ALA A 607 16.55 4.50 -9.92
N PHE A 608 17.17 3.84 -10.88
CA PHE A 608 18.60 3.52 -10.89
C PHE A 608 19.23 3.91 -12.24
N SER A 609 20.52 4.28 -12.22
CA SER A 609 21.26 4.63 -13.43
C SER A 609 21.44 3.42 -14.35
N ASN A 610 21.55 3.65 -15.66
CA ASN A 610 21.69 2.56 -16.64
C ASN A 610 22.91 1.64 -16.39
N SER A 611 23.94 2.13 -15.70
CA SER A 611 25.11 1.34 -15.31
C SER A 611 24.84 0.25 -14.26
N THR A 612 23.69 0.28 -13.56
CA THR A 612 23.32 -0.77 -12.59
C THR A 612 22.70 -2.01 -13.25
N VAL A 613 22.32 -1.94 -14.52
CA VAL A 613 21.69 -3.06 -15.25
C VAL A 613 22.58 -4.29 -15.28
N GLY A 614 23.90 -4.10 -15.46
CA GLY A 614 24.87 -5.20 -15.44
C GLY A 614 24.98 -5.89 -14.06
N ALA A 615 24.54 -5.23 -13.00
CA ALA A 615 24.44 -5.78 -11.65
C ALA A 615 23.06 -6.38 -11.33
N GLY A 616 22.12 -6.39 -12.29
CA GLY A 616 20.81 -7.02 -12.17
C GLY A 616 19.65 -6.07 -11.82
N PHE A 617 19.87 -4.77 -11.73
CA PHE A 617 18.82 -3.79 -11.42
C PHE A 617 17.92 -3.53 -12.63
N ALA A 618 16.61 -3.48 -12.39
CA ALA A 618 15.61 -3.25 -13.41
C ALA A 618 15.51 -1.77 -13.80
N GLN A 619 15.29 -1.52 -15.09
CA GLN A 619 14.99 -0.18 -15.59
C GLN A 619 13.51 0.14 -15.33
N LYS A 620 13.23 0.77 -14.17
CA LYS A 620 11.89 1.18 -13.76
C LYS A 620 11.90 2.63 -13.31
N ILE A 621 10.76 3.29 -13.48
CA ILE A 621 10.46 4.62 -12.91
C ILE A 621 9.69 4.39 -11.62
N SER A 622 10.16 4.99 -10.53
CA SER A 622 9.57 4.81 -9.20
C SER A 622 8.99 6.12 -8.68
N PRO A 623 7.65 6.21 -8.52
CA PRO A 623 7.00 7.31 -7.81
C PRO A 623 7.48 7.46 -6.36
N TYR A 624 7.82 6.36 -5.68
CA TYR A 624 8.45 6.39 -4.35
C TYR A 624 9.78 7.15 -4.38
N ALA A 625 10.70 6.75 -5.27
CA ALA A 625 12.01 7.41 -5.37
C ALA A 625 11.88 8.87 -5.82
N SER A 626 10.96 9.12 -6.76
CA SER A 626 10.69 10.45 -7.28
C SER A 626 10.05 11.38 -6.26
N ALA A 627 9.33 10.87 -5.25
CA ALA A 627 8.79 11.70 -4.17
C ALA A 627 9.91 12.36 -3.36
N TYR A 628 10.98 11.62 -3.03
CA TYR A 628 12.17 12.21 -2.39
C TYR A 628 12.89 13.17 -3.32
N HIS A 629 13.00 12.85 -4.61
CA HIS A 629 13.59 13.75 -5.62
C HIS A 629 12.83 15.07 -5.71
N LEU A 630 11.49 15.01 -5.71
CA LEU A 630 10.62 16.19 -5.72
C LEU A 630 10.83 17.04 -4.46
N ARG A 631 10.87 16.42 -3.28
CA ARG A 631 11.13 17.11 -2.01
C ARG A 631 12.51 17.79 -2.02
N ALA A 632 13.55 17.07 -2.46
CA ALA A 632 14.91 17.61 -2.57
C ALA A 632 14.98 18.82 -3.51
N ALA A 633 14.28 18.77 -4.64
CA ALA A 633 14.21 19.89 -5.59
C ALA A 633 13.50 21.12 -4.98
N PHE A 634 12.40 20.91 -4.24
CA PHE A 634 11.73 21.99 -3.51
C PHE A 634 12.63 22.62 -2.44
N GLU A 635 13.31 21.80 -1.62
CA GLU A 635 14.21 22.28 -0.56
C GLU A 635 15.51 22.92 -1.10
N SER A 636 15.83 22.68 -2.38
CA SER A 636 16.99 23.26 -3.06
C SER A 636 16.67 24.49 -3.92
N ASP A 637 15.45 25.03 -3.83
CA ASP A 637 14.96 26.14 -4.68
C ASP A 637 15.14 25.85 -6.19
N ASP A 638 14.95 24.59 -6.62
CA ASP A 638 15.06 24.16 -8.01
C ASP A 638 13.69 24.01 -8.68
N ALA A 639 13.11 25.15 -9.08
CA ALA A 639 11.79 25.20 -9.68
C ALA A 639 11.69 24.49 -11.05
N ASP A 640 12.81 24.32 -11.77
CA ASP A 640 12.83 23.65 -13.06
C ASP A 640 12.69 22.14 -12.89
N THR A 641 13.50 21.53 -12.02
CA THR A 641 13.36 20.10 -11.69
C THR A 641 11.99 19.80 -11.07
N VAL A 642 11.47 20.67 -10.19
CA VAL A 642 10.11 20.52 -9.63
C VAL A 642 9.05 20.44 -10.74
N ARG A 643 9.08 21.38 -11.71
CA ARG A 643 8.11 21.39 -12.82
C ARG A 643 8.29 20.17 -13.72
N LEU A 644 9.53 19.82 -14.05
CA LEU A 644 9.85 18.66 -14.89
C LEU A 644 9.25 17.38 -14.31
N LEU A 645 9.53 17.12 -13.02
CA LEU A 645 9.06 15.97 -12.29
C LEU A 645 7.52 15.91 -12.23
N LEU A 646 6.86 16.99 -11.80
CA LEU A 646 5.39 17.07 -11.74
C LEU A 646 4.73 16.85 -13.10
N LYS A 647 5.33 17.38 -14.18
CA LYS A 647 4.74 17.33 -15.54
C LYS A 647 5.03 16.04 -16.29
N THR A 648 6.16 15.39 -16.07
CA THR A 648 6.54 14.17 -16.80
C THR A 648 6.03 12.90 -16.14
N LEU A 649 6.01 12.84 -14.80
CA LEU A 649 5.63 11.64 -14.06
C LEU A 649 4.16 11.69 -13.59
N TRP A 650 3.80 12.66 -12.75
CA TRP A 650 2.48 12.64 -12.09
C TRP A 650 1.35 13.21 -12.96
N ALA A 651 1.60 14.22 -13.80
CA ALA A 651 0.54 14.79 -14.65
C ALA A 651 -0.09 13.77 -15.61
N PRO A 652 0.68 12.87 -16.28
CA PRO A 652 0.09 11.79 -17.08
C PRO A 652 -0.74 10.80 -16.26
N MET A 653 -0.29 10.40 -15.07
CA MET A 653 -1.04 9.49 -14.20
C MET A 653 -2.36 10.11 -13.72
N ALA A 654 -2.37 11.42 -13.45
CA ALA A 654 -3.54 12.20 -13.04
C ALA A 654 -4.41 12.70 -14.22
N ASN A 655 -4.10 12.32 -15.46
CA ASN A 655 -4.86 12.74 -16.64
C ASN A 655 -6.00 11.75 -16.95
N PRO A 656 -7.29 12.18 -16.91
CA PRO A 656 -8.42 11.32 -17.25
C PRO A 656 -8.39 10.72 -18.65
N SER A 657 -7.65 11.31 -19.60
CA SER A 657 -7.48 10.76 -20.95
C SER A 657 -6.43 9.64 -21.03
N HIS A 658 -5.69 9.38 -19.96
CA HIS A 658 -4.68 8.32 -19.93
C HIS A 658 -5.34 6.94 -19.95
N ALA A 659 -4.82 6.01 -20.75
CA ALA A 659 -5.42 4.68 -20.93
C ALA A 659 -5.54 3.88 -19.62
N ASN A 660 -4.58 4.07 -18.72
CA ASN A 660 -4.54 3.45 -17.38
C ASN A 660 -4.98 4.39 -16.25
N TYR A 661 -5.73 5.47 -16.56
CA TYR A 661 -6.21 6.38 -15.52
C TYR A 661 -7.12 5.65 -14.52
N THR A 662 -6.84 5.83 -13.23
CA THR A 662 -7.62 5.28 -12.11
C THR A 662 -8.08 6.34 -11.12
N ASN A 663 -7.71 7.60 -11.36
CA ASN A 663 -7.73 8.68 -10.37
C ASN A 663 -6.93 8.38 -9.08
N CYS A 664 -5.93 7.51 -9.17
CA CYS A 664 -4.96 7.25 -8.12
C CYS A 664 -3.54 7.21 -8.71
N PHE A 665 -2.52 7.30 -7.85
CA PHE A 665 -1.14 7.09 -8.26
C PHE A 665 -0.74 5.62 -8.17
N TRP A 666 0.21 5.25 -9.01
CA TRP A 666 0.58 3.86 -9.31
C TRP A 666 1.86 3.47 -8.57
N GLU A 667 2.04 2.16 -8.41
CA GLU A 667 3.17 1.54 -7.71
C GLU A 667 4.51 1.82 -8.40
N THR A 668 4.58 1.54 -9.70
CA THR A 668 5.83 1.62 -10.48
C THR A 668 5.52 1.65 -11.97
N LEU A 669 6.43 2.20 -12.79
CA LEU A 669 6.24 2.35 -14.23
C LEU A 669 7.43 1.78 -15.00
N ASN A 670 7.16 1.31 -16.22
CA ASN A 670 8.16 1.05 -17.23
C ASN A 670 8.76 2.37 -17.76
N PRO A 671 9.92 2.32 -18.44
CA PRO A 671 10.55 3.50 -19.06
C PRO A 671 9.65 4.31 -20.01
N ASP A 672 8.62 3.68 -20.58
CA ASP A 672 7.65 4.28 -21.49
C ASP A 672 6.40 4.87 -20.78
N GLY A 673 6.34 4.80 -19.44
CA GLY A 673 5.21 5.28 -18.65
C GLY A 673 4.04 4.29 -18.52
N THR A 674 4.17 3.06 -19.03
CA THR A 674 3.17 2.01 -18.78
C THR A 674 3.36 1.37 -17.38
N PRO A 675 2.35 0.68 -16.82
CA PRO A 675 2.47 -0.01 -15.54
C PRO A 675 3.67 -0.99 -15.47
N GLY A 676 4.53 -0.83 -14.46
CA GLY A 676 5.89 -1.41 -14.44
C GLY A 676 5.99 -2.91 -14.15
N LEU A 677 4.93 -3.54 -13.68
CA LEU A 677 4.83 -4.98 -13.36
C LEU A 677 3.74 -5.66 -14.20
N GLY A 678 3.32 -5.05 -15.31
CA GLY A 678 2.21 -5.56 -16.12
C GLY A 678 0.88 -5.50 -15.37
N LEU A 679 0.07 -6.56 -15.44
CA LEU A 679 -1.26 -6.57 -14.81
C LEU A 679 -1.22 -6.53 -13.28
N VAL A 680 -0.13 -7.00 -12.67
CA VAL A 680 0.00 -7.04 -11.21
C VAL A 680 0.44 -5.71 -10.60
N THR A 681 0.79 -4.70 -11.40
CA THR A 681 1.04 -3.33 -10.88
C THR A 681 -0.20 -2.78 -10.21
N SER A 682 -0.07 -2.31 -8.98
CA SER A 682 -1.12 -1.56 -8.32
C SER A 682 -1.24 -0.17 -8.95
N LEU A 683 -2.44 0.18 -9.44
CA LEU A 683 -2.75 1.51 -9.97
C LEU A 683 -3.39 2.42 -8.91
N CYS A 684 -3.25 2.05 -7.63
CA CYS A 684 -3.61 2.84 -6.47
C CYS A 684 -2.69 2.48 -5.29
N HIS A 685 -1.56 3.18 -5.19
CA HIS A 685 -0.49 2.92 -4.22
C HIS A 685 -0.08 4.19 -3.45
N GLY A 686 -0.11 4.11 -2.11
CA GLY A 686 0.06 5.24 -1.20
C GLY A 686 1.40 5.96 -1.37
N TRP A 687 2.48 5.22 -1.64
CA TRP A 687 3.81 5.81 -1.87
C TRP A 687 3.90 6.71 -3.13
N GLY A 688 2.89 6.69 -4.00
CA GLY A 688 2.88 7.48 -5.23
C GLY A 688 2.36 8.90 -5.01
N ALA A 689 1.78 9.15 -3.83
CA ALA A 689 1.01 10.37 -3.54
C ALA A 689 1.83 11.55 -3.00
N GLY A 690 3.16 11.43 -2.95
CA GLY A 690 4.09 12.47 -2.45
C GLY A 690 3.77 13.92 -2.86
N PRO A 691 3.44 14.23 -4.14
CA PRO A 691 3.13 15.59 -4.56
C PRO A 691 2.00 16.27 -3.79
N THR A 692 1.04 15.51 -3.24
CA THR A 692 -0.06 16.05 -2.42
C THR A 692 0.49 16.86 -1.26
N ALA A 693 1.49 16.30 -0.57
CA ALA A 693 2.11 16.95 0.55
C ALA A 693 3.04 18.09 0.11
N GLU A 694 3.84 17.87 -0.93
CA GLU A 694 4.83 18.86 -1.36
C GLU A 694 4.17 20.12 -1.96
N LEU A 695 3.06 19.99 -2.69
CA LEU A 695 2.30 21.15 -3.18
C LEU A 695 1.68 21.96 -2.03
N SER A 696 1.17 21.29 -0.99
CA SER A 696 0.65 21.95 0.21
C SER A 696 1.76 22.65 1.02
N ARG A 697 2.94 22.02 1.16
CA ARG A 697 4.06 22.56 1.94
C ARG A 697 4.78 23.70 1.25
N HIS A 698 4.99 23.60 -0.06
CA HIS A 698 5.86 24.52 -0.79
C HIS A 698 5.09 25.51 -1.68
N VAL A 699 4.07 25.07 -2.41
CA VAL A 699 3.33 25.97 -3.33
C VAL A 699 2.26 26.78 -2.59
N LEU A 700 1.47 26.11 -1.74
CA LEU A 700 0.60 26.82 -0.80
C LEU A 700 1.44 27.47 0.32
N GLY A 701 2.53 26.81 0.70
CA GLY A 701 3.58 27.34 1.57
C GLY A 701 3.44 26.99 3.05
N VAL A 702 2.47 26.17 3.46
CA VAL A 702 2.14 25.93 4.87
C VAL A 702 3.06 24.87 5.47
N GLN A 703 3.83 25.22 6.49
CA GLN A 703 4.77 24.32 7.16
C GLN A 703 4.70 24.48 8.68
N ALA A 704 4.87 23.38 9.42
CA ALA A 704 5.08 23.43 10.86
C ALA A 704 6.49 23.97 11.14
N VAL A 705 6.63 24.72 12.24
CA VAL A 705 7.92 25.21 12.76
C VAL A 705 8.19 24.60 14.13
N LYS A 706 7.14 24.39 14.93
CA LYS A 706 7.18 23.59 16.16
C LYS A 706 6.09 22.53 16.13
N PRO A 707 6.30 21.40 16.83
CA PRO A 707 5.35 20.30 16.87
C PRO A 707 3.92 20.75 17.17
N GLY A 708 2.93 20.17 16.49
CA GLY A 708 1.51 20.47 16.65
C GLY A 708 1.06 21.79 16.00
N TYR A 709 1.83 22.34 15.06
CA TYR A 709 1.60 23.69 14.52
C TYR A 709 1.51 24.78 15.60
N ARG A 710 2.15 24.57 16.78
CA ARG A 710 2.25 25.60 17.83
C ARG A 710 2.90 26.87 17.28
N GLU A 711 3.90 26.67 16.44
CA GLU A 711 4.45 27.68 15.53
C GLU A 711 4.40 27.13 14.11
N TRP A 712 4.06 27.99 13.16
CA TRP A 712 3.93 27.62 11.75
C TRP A 712 4.34 28.77 10.85
N LYS A 713 4.63 28.45 9.59
CA LYS A 713 4.93 29.44 8.56
C LYS A 713 4.12 29.24 7.29
N VAL A 714 3.96 30.33 6.53
CA VAL A 714 3.48 30.35 5.16
C VAL A 714 4.57 30.97 4.29
N GLU A 715 5.25 30.17 3.49
CA GLU A 715 6.33 30.59 2.59
C GLU A 715 6.11 30.02 1.17
N PRO A 716 5.29 30.69 0.33
CA PRO A 716 4.92 30.14 -0.97
C PRO A 716 6.04 30.23 -2.02
N VAL A 717 6.30 29.11 -2.70
CA VAL A 717 7.10 29.01 -3.92
C VAL A 717 6.16 29.07 -5.12
N THR A 718 6.27 30.10 -5.96
CA THR A 718 5.24 30.38 -6.97
C THR A 718 5.29 29.42 -8.15
N LEU A 719 6.46 28.85 -8.47
CA LEU A 719 6.69 28.01 -9.66
C LEU A 719 6.26 28.64 -11.00
N GLY A 720 6.08 29.96 -11.06
CA GLY A 720 5.53 30.67 -12.23
C GLY A 720 3.99 30.68 -12.32
N LEU A 721 3.28 30.16 -11.32
CA LEU A 721 1.82 30.17 -11.25
C LEU A 721 1.29 31.60 -11.01
N SER A 722 0.10 31.89 -11.54
CA SER A 722 -0.58 33.18 -11.35
C SER A 722 -1.40 33.25 -10.07
N TRP A 723 -1.82 32.11 -9.52
CA TRP A 723 -2.51 32.01 -8.24
C TRP A 723 -2.42 30.58 -7.67
N ALA A 724 -2.51 30.48 -6.34
CA ALA A 724 -2.85 29.26 -5.62
C ALA A 724 -3.73 29.57 -4.40
N LYS A 725 -4.58 28.63 -4.01
CA LYS A 725 -5.42 28.71 -2.81
C LYS A 725 -5.63 27.32 -2.23
N GLY A 726 -5.84 27.26 -0.93
CA GLY A 726 -6.01 25.99 -0.25
C GLY A 726 -6.14 26.11 1.25
N ARG A 727 -6.18 24.96 1.91
CA ARG A 727 -6.20 24.83 3.36
C ARG A 727 -5.42 23.60 3.80
N VAL A 728 -4.67 23.73 4.88
CA VAL A 728 -3.99 22.60 5.55
C VAL A 728 -4.69 22.38 6.89
N PRO A 729 -5.24 21.17 7.14
CA PRO A 729 -5.90 20.85 8.39
C PRO A 729 -4.86 20.69 9.53
N THR A 730 -5.24 21.11 10.73
CA THR A 730 -4.44 20.95 11.96
C THR A 730 -5.39 20.67 13.13
N ALA A 731 -4.85 20.21 14.27
CA ALA A 731 -5.62 19.99 15.50
C ALA A 731 -6.26 21.28 16.04
N HIS A 732 -5.77 22.44 15.64
CA HIS A 732 -6.27 23.76 16.03
C HIS A 732 -7.26 24.37 15.00
N GLY A 733 -7.61 23.61 13.96
CA GLY A 733 -8.38 24.06 12.80
C GLY A 733 -7.49 24.37 11.58
N PRO A 734 -8.07 24.64 10.41
CA PRO A 734 -7.29 24.76 9.18
C PRO A 734 -6.53 26.08 9.09
N ILE A 735 -5.30 26.04 8.58
CA ILE A 735 -4.58 27.21 8.07
C ILE A 735 -5.03 27.43 6.62
N GLN A 736 -5.61 28.59 6.32
CA GLN A 736 -6.15 28.90 4.99
C GLN A 736 -5.27 29.93 4.29
N VAL A 737 -4.86 29.64 3.06
CA VAL A 737 -3.97 30.51 2.28
C VAL A 737 -4.55 30.71 0.90
N GLN A 738 -4.49 31.94 0.42
CA GLN A 738 -4.77 32.30 -0.97
C GLN A 738 -3.79 33.39 -1.40
N TRP A 739 -3.14 33.20 -2.55
CA TRP A 739 -2.36 34.24 -3.18
C TRP A 739 -2.62 34.28 -4.68
N LYS A 740 -2.56 35.47 -5.28
CA LYS A 740 -2.71 35.69 -6.71
C LYS A 740 -1.96 36.93 -7.16
N PHE A 741 -1.55 36.95 -8.42
CA PHE A 741 -0.98 38.13 -9.07
C PHE A 741 -2.01 38.79 -9.98
N VAL A 742 -2.31 40.06 -9.72
CA VAL A 742 -3.17 40.89 -10.59
C VAL A 742 -2.30 41.95 -11.23
N SER A 743 -2.14 41.89 -12.56
CA SER A 743 -1.22 42.76 -13.31
C SER A 743 0.21 42.75 -12.74
N GLY A 744 0.69 41.56 -12.34
CA GLY A 744 2.02 41.35 -11.76
C GLY A 744 2.18 41.78 -10.28
N LEU A 745 1.10 42.23 -9.63
CA LEU A 745 1.11 42.66 -8.23
C LEU A 745 0.42 41.63 -7.32
N LEU A 746 1.05 41.32 -6.20
CA LEU A 746 0.53 40.36 -5.22
C LEU A 746 -0.78 40.82 -4.56
N GLN A 747 -1.74 39.90 -4.46
CA GLN A 747 -2.83 39.91 -3.49
C GLN A 747 -2.83 38.58 -2.75
N MET A 748 -2.70 38.63 -1.43
CA MET A 748 -2.61 37.43 -0.58
C MET A 748 -3.46 37.59 0.66
N ARG A 749 -4.10 36.48 1.06
CA ARG A 749 -4.88 36.35 2.29
C ARG A 749 -4.40 35.11 3.01
N VAL A 750 -4.17 35.24 4.31
CA VAL A 750 -3.84 34.13 5.20
C VAL A 750 -4.72 34.21 6.43
N ARG A 751 -5.38 33.10 6.77
CA ARG A 751 -6.12 32.94 8.02
C ARG A 751 -5.50 31.83 8.85
N GLY A 752 -5.15 32.16 10.08
CA GLY A 752 -4.63 31.21 11.04
C GLY A 752 -5.70 30.23 11.55
N PRO A 753 -5.27 29.16 12.25
CA PRO A 753 -6.18 28.15 12.77
C PRO A 753 -7.11 28.75 13.84
N GLY A 754 -8.29 28.17 14.04
CA GLY A 754 -9.36 28.79 14.83
C GLY A 754 -9.11 28.87 16.34
N SER A 755 -8.21 28.05 16.89
CA SER A 755 -7.95 27.95 18.34
C SER A 755 -6.46 27.75 18.66
N GLY A 756 -6.12 27.50 19.94
CA GLY A 756 -4.81 26.96 20.33
C GLY A 756 -3.69 27.97 20.59
N GLY A 757 -3.92 29.29 20.46
CA GLY A 757 -2.87 30.29 20.73
C GLY A 757 -1.64 30.17 19.82
N THR A 758 -1.78 29.52 18.67
CA THR A 758 -0.69 29.29 17.71
C THR A 758 -0.10 30.59 17.16
N ARG A 759 1.17 30.54 16.73
CA ARG A 759 1.88 31.68 16.14
C ARG A 759 2.32 31.38 14.71
N GLY A 760 1.76 32.13 13.75
CA GLY A 760 2.09 32.03 12.34
C GLY A 760 3.02 33.13 11.86
N THR A 761 3.95 32.78 10.98
CA THR A 761 4.81 33.72 10.23
C THR A 761 4.51 33.60 8.73
N VAL A 762 4.18 34.71 8.07
CA VAL A 762 3.81 34.75 6.65
C VAL A 762 4.85 35.51 5.86
N HIS A 763 5.42 34.87 4.85
CA HIS A 763 6.37 35.45 3.91
C HIS A 763 5.68 35.79 2.58
N LEU A 764 6.21 36.78 1.87
CA LEU A 764 5.79 37.05 0.49
C LEU A 764 6.15 35.85 -0.43
N PRO A 765 5.30 35.49 -1.41
CA PRO A 765 5.61 34.46 -2.38
C PRO A 765 6.89 34.77 -3.18
N LYS A 766 7.68 33.75 -3.50
CA LYS A 766 8.93 33.88 -4.26
C LYS A 766 8.90 33.07 -5.56
N PRO A 767 9.37 33.64 -6.69
CA PRO A 767 9.67 35.06 -6.92
C PRO A 767 8.41 35.93 -7.01
N LEU A 768 8.54 37.23 -6.72
CA LEU A 768 7.52 38.25 -7.05
C LEU A 768 7.68 38.71 -8.51
N PRO A 769 6.60 38.75 -9.32
CA PRO A 769 6.69 39.24 -10.70
C PRO A 769 7.10 40.71 -10.81
N THR A 770 6.64 41.56 -9.88
CA THR A 770 7.07 42.96 -9.78
C THR A 770 7.99 43.12 -8.55
N PRO A 771 9.19 43.68 -8.69
CA PRO A 771 10.10 43.80 -7.55
C PRO A 771 9.69 44.90 -6.55
N LEU A 772 10.23 44.81 -5.33
CA LEU A 772 9.91 45.70 -4.20
C LEU A 772 10.51 47.11 -4.33
N ASP A 773 11.48 47.30 -5.23
CA ASP A 773 12.02 48.63 -5.56
C ASP A 773 10.98 49.54 -6.24
N LYS A 774 10.04 48.96 -6.99
CA LYS A 774 8.97 49.65 -7.74
C LYS A 774 7.61 49.66 -7.03
N THR A 775 7.52 49.02 -5.86
CA THR A 775 6.24 48.77 -5.18
C THR A 775 6.33 49.00 -3.68
N VAL A 776 5.18 49.10 -3.01
CA VAL A 776 5.07 49.03 -1.55
C VAL A 776 4.08 47.94 -1.16
N ILE A 777 4.25 47.40 0.05
CA ILE A 777 3.35 46.39 0.60
C ILE A 777 2.33 47.07 1.52
N LYS A 778 1.06 46.71 1.38
CA LYS A 778 -0.01 47.05 2.29
C LYS A 778 -0.42 45.81 3.09
N LEU A 779 -0.32 45.87 4.41
CA LEU A 779 -0.85 44.89 5.34
C LEU A 779 -2.15 45.43 5.95
N ASN A 780 -3.27 44.75 5.72
CA ASN A 780 -4.61 45.17 6.16
C ASN A 780 -4.91 46.65 5.80
N GLY A 781 -4.48 47.06 4.60
CA GLY A 781 -4.66 48.41 4.06
C GLY A 781 -3.57 49.43 4.43
N LYS A 782 -2.70 49.15 5.40
CA LYS A 782 -1.63 50.06 5.85
C LYS A 782 -0.29 49.74 5.18
N VAL A 783 0.42 50.75 4.70
CA VAL A 783 1.75 50.58 4.08
C VAL A 783 2.77 50.13 5.13
N VAL A 784 3.56 49.12 4.80
CA VAL A 784 4.59 48.50 5.67
C VAL A 784 5.89 48.28 4.88
N SER A 785 7.03 48.25 5.58
CA SER A 785 8.37 48.11 4.99
C SER A 785 8.94 46.68 5.01
N GLY A 786 8.22 45.71 5.58
CA GLY A 786 8.68 44.31 5.74
C GLY A 786 8.17 43.34 4.67
N THR A 787 8.81 42.18 4.59
CA THR A 787 8.45 41.03 3.73
C THR A 787 7.95 39.81 4.52
N THR A 788 7.88 39.95 5.84
CA THR A 788 7.47 38.91 6.79
C THR A 788 6.46 39.50 7.77
N PHE A 789 5.37 38.78 8.03
CA PHE A 789 4.24 39.24 8.84
C PHE A 789 3.81 38.18 9.84
N THR A 790 3.24 38.58 10.97
CA THR A 790 2.71 37.65 11.96
C THR A 790 1.20 37.48 11.82
N VAL A 791 0.71 36.28 12.12
CA VAL A 791 -0.73 35.95 12.15
C VAL A 791 -0.98 34.99 13.31
N GLY A 792 -1.88 35.37 14.21
CA GLY A 792 -2.27 34.54 15.35
C GLY A 792 -3.45 33.61 15.06
N ALA A 793 -3.80 32.80 16.05
CA ALA A 793 -5.03 32.00 16.03
C ALA A 793 -6.28 32.87 15.80
N GLY A 794 -7.16 32.42 14.91
CA GLY A 794 -8.40 33.08 14.52
C GLY A 794 -8.22 34.38 13.70
N GLN A 795 -6.99 34.85 13.52
CA GLN A 795 -6.69 36.08 12.80
C GLN A 795 -6.61 35.85 11.29
N GLU A 796 -7.00 36.88 10.54
CA GLU A 796 -6.78 36.95 9.10
C GLU A 796 -5.92 38.18 8.79
N ILE A 797 -4.94 38.01 7.91
CA ILE A 797 -4.18 39.12 7.32
C ILE A 797 -4.38 39.16 5.81
N ASN A 798 -4.46 40.37 5.28
CA ASN A 798 -4.56 40.66 3.86
C ASN A 798 -3.32 41.48 3.43
N ILE A 799 -2.53 40.91 2.53
CA ILE A 799 -1.30 41.50 1.99
C ILE A 799 -1.56 41.91 0.53
N LYS A 800 -1.27 43.16 0.20
CA LYS A 800 -1.42 43.69 -1.16
C LYS A 800 -0.19 44.47 -1.58
N GLN A 801 0.39 44.10 -2.72
CA GLN A 801 1.43 44.89 -3.36
C GLN A 801 0.78 45.99 -4.23
N VAL A 802 1.29 47.22 -4.13
CA VAL A 802 0.84 48.35 -4.94
C VAL A 802 2.04 49.08 -5.54
N LYS A 803 1.88 49.68 -6.72
CA LYS A 803 2.92 50.53 -7.31
C LYS A 803 3.16 51.76 -6.43
N LYS A 804 4.42 52.19 -6.37
CA LYS A 804 4.81 53.46 -5.75
C LYS A 804 4.18 54.64 -6.47
#